data_AF-A0A0L7SY68-F1
#
_entry.id   AF-A0A0L7SY68-F1
#
_cell.length_a   1.000
_cell.length_b   1.000
_cell.length_c   1.000
_cell.angle_alpha   90.00
_cell.angle_beta   90.00
_cell.angle_gamma   90.00
#
_symmetry.space_group_name_H-M   'P 1'
#
loop_
_entity.id
_entity.type
_entity.pdbx_description
1 polymer ?
#
loop_
_entity_poly.entity_id
_entity_poly.type
_entity_poly.pdbx_seq_one_letter_code
_entity_poly.pdbx_strand_id
1 'polypeptide(L)'
;MSERITATLPMDGLLFWKLEGEEALSEAFTLQVTLLSTDARIERRALLGQPITLSIPVQGLLATRYLNGKITRVKVHSEELNGTRYAVYSLTMEPDLWPMKRDRNLRIFQNQTVPQIIKSLLHQYNVTTEDKLSGRYRLWEYCVQYQESSFDFISRLMELEGIYYFFRHQQDQHVMVLMDTVSQHQPFPGYETIPYHVTASGGVTSEEGVSRWALEDHVTPGIYSLDDYDFRQPNAMLFKARQNPVSPSPGEIDVYDWPGHYVEHQHGENYARIRQQVWQAAHQKISGSGTALGIAPGHTFLLHNAPWLSDNGEYLTIKAEYQFAENRYASGSDDQSEKQIDFIVIPVDCPFRAAPKTPWPKTCGPQTAKVVGPRGESIWTDKYGRIKVKFHWDRLAKGDDSSSCWVRVSSAWAGQGFGGVQIPRVNDEVVIDFINGDPDRPLVIGRVYNEASMPPWSLPAAATQMGFISRSKDGTPDNANALRFEDKAGAEQVWIQAERNMDTHIKHNASQHIGSNHTHFVGASEQRRVAENQMQAVKGARELLTGSSKLDAVVDGHVLAAGTVLRLECGKSAIELTAAGKINLVGTGFNIFVEGDGLITTSGGALTLNTEGGIPATSAPGDGHRALILQAVEEKFLPEKEGKSQGKGIGEQGVTMMNAIKKTNDNSKKKAPVKNRPAHVQKFIEDNLIAAKKVQSDWGVPVSVTLAQAAQETGWGAHVKNNAWFGIKGKSPAGNTADFKTSEVIDGKRISITDSFRSYESFAEAADDHGRFLVNNPRYKNAFSFKDDPAAFVDEIAKAGYATDPNYAKSLKNIISAQHLSNFDRD
;
A
#
# COMPACT_ATOMS: atom_id res chain seq x y z
N MET A 1 -46.52 59.38 -10.27
CA MET A 1 -46.05 58.07 -9.77
C MET A 1 -45.20 58.34 -8.54
N SER A 2 -45.30 57.51 -7.51
CA SER A 2 -44.49 57.68 -6.29
C SER A 2 -43.01 57.43 -6.63
N GLU A 3 -42.13 58.39 -6.38
CA GLU A 3 -40.67 58.27 -6.55
C GLU A 3 -39.99 57.42 -5.44
N ARG A 4 -40.78 56.90 -4.50
CA ARG A 4 -40.31 56.14 -3.34
C ARG A 4 -40.10 54.65 -3.64
N ILE A 5 -39.06 54.09 -3.02
CA ILE A 5 -38.86 52.65 -2.91
C ILE A 5 -40.00 52.03 -2.09
N THR A 6 -40.54 50.91 -2.57
CA THR A 6 -41.58 50.14 -1.86
C THR A 6 -41.14 48.70 -1.66
N ALA A 7 -41.58 48.08 -0.57
CA ALA A 7 -41.35 46.67 -0.28
C ALA A 7 -42.66 45.89 -0.43
N THR A 8 -42.66 44.85 -1.26
CA THR A 8 -43.77 43.92 -1.42
C THR A 8 -43.46 42.63 -0.65
N LEU A 9 -44.40 42.23 0.20
CA LEU A 9 -44.31 41.11 1.13
C LEU A 9 -45.66 40.38 1.16
N PRO A 10 -45.73 39.11 1.60
CA PRO A 10 -47.01 38.43 1.82
C PRO A 10 -47.89 39.04 2.92
N MET A 11 -47.36 39.98 3.71
CA MET A 11 -48.08 40.67 4.77
C MET A 11 -48.06 42.18 4.53
N ASP A 12 -49.21 42.82 4.76
CA ASP A 12 -49.39 44.25 4.58
C ASP A 12 -48.94 45.06 5.81
N GLY A 13 -48.83 46.38 5.64
CA GLY A 13 -48.58 47.33 6.74
C GLY A 13 -47.11 47.60 7.06
N LEU A 14 -46.18 47.06 6.27
CA LEU A 14 -44.75 47.34 6.37
C LEU A 14 -44.31 48.32 5.28
N LEU A 15 -43.75 49.44 5.71
CA LEU A 15 -43.30 50.53 4.84
C LEU A 15 -41.77 50.51 4.72
N PHE A 16 -41.23 50.66 3.52
CA PHE A 16 -39.77 50.71 3.33
C PHE A 16 -39.16 51.94 3.99
N TRP A 17 -38.04 51.76 4.71
CA TRP A 17 -37.25 52.85 5.28
C TRP A 17 -35.80 52.84 4.80
N LYS A 18 -35.09 51.72 4.90
CA LYS A 18 -33.67 51.63 4.51
C LYS A 18 -33.30 50.31 3.83
N LEU A 19 -32.31 50.35 2.94
CA LEU A 19 -31.60 49.20 2.39
C LEU A 19 -30.10 49.43 2.56
N GLU A 20 -29.44 48.45 3.17
CA GLU A 20 -27.97 48.41 3.30
C GLU A 20 -27.47 47.02 2.94
N GLY A 21 -26.36 46.91 2.20
CA GLY A 21 -25.71 45.64 1.90
C GLY A 21 -25.18 45.57 0.49
N GLU A 22 -24.60 44.43 0.14
CA GLU A 22 -23.85 44.27 -1.09
C GLU A 22 -24.28 43.07 -1.94
N GLU A 23 -24.08 43.24 -3.24
CA GLU A 23 -24.09 42.19 -4.25
C GLU A 23 -22.74 42.17 -4.96
N ALA A 24 -22.24 40.99 -5.31
CA ALA A 24 -21.01 40.84 -6.08
C ALA A 24 -21.08 39.62 -7.00
N LEU A 25 -20.30 39.65 -8.08
CA LEU A 25 -20.13 38.47 -8.92
C LEU A 25 -19.57 37.31 -8.11
N SER A 26 -20.16 36.14 -8.34
CA SER A 26 -19.82 34.88 -7.67
C SER A 26 -20.08 34.86 -6.16
N GLU A 27 -20.86 35.80 -5.63
CA GLU A 27 -21.21 35.85 -4.20
C GLU A 27 -22.74 35.83 -4.00
N ALA A 28 -23.19 35.12 -2.96
CA ALA A 28 -24.58 35.12 -2.56
C ALA A 28 -24.91 36.41 -1.81
N PHE A 29 -25.75 37.27 -2.39
CA PHE A 29 -26.07 38.57 -1.80
C PHE A 29 -26.65 38.46 -0.39
N THR A 30 -26.38 39.46 0.43
CA THR A 30 -26.97 39.59 1.77
C THR A 30 -27.33 41.05 1.99
N LEU A 31 -28.62 41.33 1.99
CA LEU A 31 -29.16 42.69 2.04
C LEU A 31 -29.97 42.88 3.33
N GLN A 32 -29.71 43.96 4.06
CA GLN A 32 -30.47 44.36 5.24
C GLN A 32 -31.55 45.35 4.83
N VAL A 33 -32.81 44.95 4.98
CA VAL A 33 -33.97 45.80 4.66
C VAL A 33 -34.61 46.23 5.97
N THR A 34 -34.70 47.53 6.20
CA THR A 34 -35.39 48.09 7.37
C THR A 34 -36.76 48.61 6.94
N LEU A 35 -37.79 48.09 7.59
CA LEU A 35 -39.19 48.44 7.36
C LEU A 35 -39.84 49.01 8.63
N LEU A 36 -40.83 49.86 8.47
CA LEU A 36 -41.59 50.50 9.54
C LEU A 36 -43.04 50.01 9.53
N SER A 37 -43.60 49.75 10.70
CA SER A 37 -45.04 49.50 10.89
C SER A 37 -45.55 50.25 12.11
N THR A 38 -46.76 50.79 12.03
CA THR A 38 -47.51 51.30 13.19
C THR A 38 -48.24 50.18 13.94
N ASP A 39 -48.39 49.01 13.33
CA ASP A 39 -48.91 47.80 13.98
C ASP A 39 -47.76 46.90 14.46
N ALA A 40 -47.56 46.84 15.78
CA ALA A 40 -46.54 46.01 16.42
C ALA A 40 -46.94 44.52 16.55
N ARG A 41 -48.13 44.12 16.08
CA ARG A 41 -48.65 42.74 16.22
C ARG A 41 -48.29 41.82 15.05
N ILE A 42 -47.61 42.33 14.01
CA ILE A 42 -47.21 41.53 12.84
C ILE A 42 -46.39 40.32 13.30
N GLU A 43 -46.81 39.11 12.90
CA GLU A 43 -46.20 37.86 13.32
C GLU A 43 -44.82 37.68 12.67
N ARG A 44 -43.77 37.99 13.45
CA ARG A 44 -42.38 37.92 13.01
C ARG A 44 -41.95 36.57 12.44
N ARG A 45 -42.49 35.47 12.95
CA ARG A 45 -42.15 34.11 12.50
C ARG A 45 -42.73 33.81 11.12
N ALA A 46 -43.89 34.37 10.79
CA ALA A 46 -44.54 34.20 9.50
C ALA A 46 -43.75 34.85 8.35
N LEU A 47 -42.87 35.83 8.65
CA LEU A 47 -41.97 36.43 7.66
C LEU A 47 -40.81 35.52 7.25
N LEU A 48 -40.36 34.60 8.11
CA LEU A 48 -39.18 33.78 7.81
C LEU A 48 -39.44 32.83 6.64
N GLY A 49 -38.52 32.80 5.69
CA GLY A 49 -38.61 32.02 4.45
C GLY A 49 -39.53 32.61 3.38
N GLN A 50 -40.23 33.71 3.68
CA GLN A 50 -41.11 34.37 2.71
C GLN A 50 -40.33 35.26 1.73
N PRO A 51 -40.83 35.46 0.50
CA PRO A 51 -40.24 36.37 -0.45
C PRO A 51 -40.42 37.84 -0.01
N ILE A 52 -39.46 38.67 -0.38
CA ILE A 52 -39.53 40.13 -0.33
C ILE A 52 -39.04 40.67 -1.66
N THR A 53 -39.77 41.64 -2.23
CA THR A 53 -39.34 42.39 -3.43
C THR A 53 -39.32 43.87 -3.11
N LEU A 54 -38.17 44.51 -3.27
CA LEU A 54 -38.04 45.96 -3.31
C LEU A 54 -38.26 46.45 -4.75
N SER A 55 -39.18 47.40 -4.93
CA SER A 55 -39.40 48.10 -6.19
C SER A 55 -38.75 49.47 -6.10
N ILE A 56 -37.70 49.69 -6.88
CA ILE A 56 -36.88 50.90 -6.90
C ILE A 56 -37.23 51.67 -8.19
N PRO A 57 -37.90 52.82 -8.07
CA PRO A 57 -38.17 53.68 -9.23
C PRO A 57 -36.86 54.20 -9.82
N VAL A 58 -36.70 54.10 -11.14
CA VAL A 58 -35.52 54.58 -11.89
C VAL A 58 -35.90 55.72 -12.85
N GLN A 59 -34.95 56.59 -13.20
CA GLN A 59 -35.17 57.66 -14.18
C GLN A 59 -35.32 57.09 -15.61
N GLY A 60 -36.52 57.18 -16.20
CA GLY A 60 -36.83 56.69 -17.56
C GLY A 60 -38.31 56.30 -17.72
N LEU A 61 -38.78 56.09 -18.96
CA LEU A 61 -40.17 55.73 -19.27
C LEU A 61 -40.57 54.41 -18.56
N LEU A 62 -41.26 54.52 -17.42
CA LEU A 62 -41.95 53.43 -16.68
C LEU A 62 -41.08 52.24 -16.21
N ALA A 63 -39.75 52.33 -16.25
CA ALA A 63 -38.89 51.25 -15.76
C ALA A 63 -38.84 51.24 -14.21
N THR A 64 -38.86 50.04 -13.62
CA THR A 64 -38.67 49.81 -12.18
C THR A 64 -37.58 48.77 -12.02
N ARG A 65 -36.58 49.06 -11.19
CA ARG A 65 -35.57 48.07 -10.80
C ARG A 65 -36.12 47.26 -9.62
N TYR A 66 -35.93 45.96 -9.65
CA TYR A 66 -36.32 45.08 -8.55
C TYR A 66 -35.09 44.58 -7.79
N LEU A 67 -35.24 44.37 -6.48
CA LEU A 67 -34.38 43.50 -5.69
C LEU A 67 -35.27 42.49 -4.99
N ASN A 68 -35.11 41.22 -5.31
CA ASN A 68 -35.94 40.11 -4.83
C ASN A 68 -35.09 39.08 -4.08
N GLY A 69 -35.61 38.58 -2.96
CA GLY A 69 -34.95 37.53 -2.18
C GLY A 69 -35.87 36.92 -1.13
N LYS A 70 -35.29 36.12 -0.22
CA LYS A 70 -35.98 35.46 0.90
C LYS A 70 -35.56 36.07 2.23
N ILE A 71 -36.53 36.23 3.13
CA ILE A 71 -36.28 36.73 4.48
C ILE A 71 -35.72 35.59 5.35
N THR A 72 -34.47 35.68 5.77
CA THR A 72 -33.80 34.63 6.56
C THR A 72 -33.54 35.01 8.01
N ARG A 73 -33.67 36.30 8.34
CA ARG A 73 -33.60 36.82 9.72
C ARG A 73 -34.56 37.98 9.89
N VAL A 74 -35.20 38.05 11.06
CA VAL A 74 -36.08 39.16 11.45
C VAL A 74 -35.66 39.66 12.81
N LYS A 75 -35.31 40.94 12.91
CA LYS A 75 -35.09 41.66 14.18
C LYS A 75 -36.13 42.76 14.29
N VAL A 76 -36.75 42.90 15.46
CA VAL A 76 -37.73 43.96 15.72
C VAL A 76 -37.32 44.73 16.96
N HIS A 77 -37.39 46.06 16.87
CA HIS A 77 -37.27 46.96 18.00
C HIS A 77 -38.29 48.09 17.86
N SER A 78 -38.51 48.87 18.92
CA SER A 78 -39.36 50.06 18.84
C SER A 78 -38.52 51.31 18.69
N GLU A 79 -38.96 52.23 17.85
CA GLU A 79 -38.36 53.54 17.67
C GLU A 79 -39.48 54.59 17.67
N GLU A 80 -39.26 55.70 18.36
CA GLU A 80 -40.20 56.82 18.36
C GLU A 80 -39.73 57.85 17.34
N LEU A 81 -40.55 58.09 16.31
CA LEU A 81 -40.26 59.01 15.22
C LEU A 81 -41.36 60.08 15.19
N ASN A 82 -40.99 61.33 15.44
CA ASN A 82 -41.89 62.50 15.41
C ASN A 82 -43.18 62.29 16.24
N GLY A 83 -43.06 61.71 17.44
CA GLY A 83 -44.19 61.45 18.35
C GLY A 83 -45.06 60.23 18.01
N THR A 84 -44.72 59.48 16.96
CA THR A 84 -45.35 58.19 16.64
C THR A 84 -44.41 57.04 16.98
N ARG A 85 -44.89 56.07 17.76
CA ARG A 85 -44.13 54.85 18.06
C ARG A 85 -44.25 53.87 16.90
N TYR A 86 -43.14 53.61 16.21
CA TYR A 86 -43.04 52.59 15.17
C TYR A 86 -42.44 51.30 15.72
N ALA A 87 -42.89 50.18 15.17
CA ALA A 87 -42.16 48.92 15.21
C ALA A 87 -41.23 48.85 13.99
N VAL A 88 -39.93 48.79 14.24
CA VAL A 88 -38.88 48.77 13.21
C VAL A 88 -38.44 47.33 12.98
N TYR A 89 -38.65 46.84 11.76
CA TYR A 89 -38.32 45.49 11.31
C TYR A 89 -37.05 45.53 10.48
N SER A 90 -35.94 45.03 11.03
CA SER A 90 -34.71 44.80 10.26
C SER A 90 -34.70 43.35 9.76
N LEU A 91 -34.87 43.19 8.46
CA LEU A 91 -34.92 41.92 7.75
C LEU A 91 -33.59 41.64 7.07
N THR A 92 -33.08 40.42 7.17
CA THR A 92 -31.99 39.97 6.30
C THR A 92 -32.57 39.23 5.10
N MET A 93 -32.30 39.74 3.90
CA MET A 93 -32.71 39.22 2.60
C MET A 93 -31.53 38.49 1.95
N GLU A 94 -31.69 37.22 1.64
CA GLU A 94 -30.71 36.36 0.97
C GLU A 94 -31.32 35.72 -0.30
N PRO A 95 -30.52 35.26 -1.28
CA PRO A 95 -31.04 34.52 -2.44
C PRO A 95 -31.58 33.14 -2.04
N ASP A 96 -32.22 32.45 -2.99
CA ASP A 96 -32.69 31.07 -2.85
C ASP A 96 -31.55 30.05 -2.56
N LEU A 97 -30.28 30.49 -2.59
CA LEU A 97 -29.13 29.71 -2.11
C LEU A 97 -29.06 29.59 -0.58
N TRP A 98 -29.86 30.35 0.18
CA TRP A 98 -29.78 30.38 1.64
C TRP A 98 -29.91 29.00 2.34
N PRO A 99 -30.69 28.00 1.85
CA PRO A 99 -30.74 26.67 2.45
C PRO A 99 -29.43 25.90 2.20
N MET A 100 -28.82 26.10 1.03
CA MET A 100 -27.54 25.46 0.65
C MET A 100 -26.36 25.98 1.47
N LYS A 101 -26.47 27.16 2.08
CA LYS A 101 -25.49 27.69 3.04
C LYS A 101 -25.64 27.08 4.44
N ARG A 102 -26.74 26.35 4.70
CA ARG A 102 -27.13 25.84 6.02
C ARG A 102 -27.25 24.32 6.05
N ASP A 103 -27.04 23.65 4.92
CA ASP A 103 -26.95 22.20 4.85
C ASP A 103 -25.49 21.72 4.99
N ARG A 104 -25.34 20.40 5.10
CA ARG A 104 -24.04 19.73 5.08
C ARG A 104 -24.23 18.31 4.58
N ASN A 105 -23.43 17.87 3.61
CA ASN A 105 -23.67 16.56 2.99
C ASN A 105 -22.39 15.79 2.63
N LEU A 106 -22.62 14.53 2.28
CA LEU A 106 -21.65 13.55 1.81
C LEU A 106 -22.26 12.85 0.60
N ARG A 107 -21.75 13.14 -0.60
CA ARG A 107 -22.34 12.66 -1.87
C ARG A 107 -21.25 12.39 -2.91
N ILE A 108 -21.46 11.37 -3.72
CA ILE A 108 -20.58 11.01 -4.82
C ILE A 108 -21.29 11.33 -6.14
N PHE A 109 -20.60 12.06 -7.01
CA PHE A 109 -21.00 12.34 -8.38
C PHE A 109 -20.03 11.63 -9.32
N GLN A 110 -20.57 10.89 -10.30
CA GLN A 110 -19.79 10.11 -11.24
C GLN A 110 -20.25 10.40 -12.67
N ASN A 111 -19.28 10.44 -13.58
CA ASN A 111 -19.48 10.62 -15.02
C ASN A 111 -20.38 11.81 -15.35
N GLN A 112 -20.11 12.95 -14.71
CA GLN A 112 -20.85 14.20 -14.90
C GLN A 112 -19.89 15.37 -15.07
N THR A 113 -20.32 16.39 -15.81
CA THR A 113 -19.59 17.67 -15.88
C THR A 113 -19.95 18.55 -14.68
N VAL A 114 -19.07 19.47 -14.31
CA VAL A 114 -19.34 20.42 -13.21
C VAL A 114 -20.65 21.21 -13.41
N PRO A 115 -20.98 21.74 -14.62
CA PRO A 115 -22.29 22.34 -14.86
C PRO A 115 -23.48 21.41 -14.61
N GLN A 116 -23.36 20.11 -14.94
CA GLN A 116 -24.43 19.14 -14.64
C GLN A 116 -24.61 18.94 -13.13
N ILE A 117 -23.50 18.85 -12.38
CA ILE A 117 -23.51 18.73 -10.91
C ILE A 117 -24.15 19.98 -10.28
N ILE A 118 -23.69 21.17 -10.67
CA ILE A 118 -24.18 22.46 -10.17
C ILE A 118 -25.68 22.58 -10.42
N LYS A 119 -26.14 22.40 -11.67
CA LYS A 119 -27.56 22.52 -12.01
C LYS A 119 -28.43 21.50 -11.28
N SER A 120 -27.94 20.26 -11.12
CA SER A 120 -28.67 19.22 -10.39
C SER A 120 -28.88 19.62 -8.93
N LEU A 121 -27.89 20.23 -8.28
CA LEU A 121 -28.00 20.71 -6.91
C LEU A 121 -28.88 21.97 -6.81
N LEU A 122 -28.67 22.96 -7.68
CA LEU A 122 -29.49 24.16 -7.71
C LEU A 122 -30.98 23.83 -7.92
N HIS A 123 -31.29 22.89 -8.81
CA HIS A 123 -32.66 22.41 -9.03
C HIS A 123 -33.24 21.71 -7.79
N GLN A 124 -32.47 20.89 -7.06
CA GLN A 124 -32.93 20.26 -5.81
C GLN A 124 -33.35 21.27 -4.75
N TYR A 125 -32.73 22.47 -4.75
CA TYR A 125 -33.03 23.56 -3.82
C TYR A 125 -34.01 24.60 -4.40
N ASN A 126 -34.63 24.33 -5.56
CA ASN A 126 -35.55 25.22 -6.26
C ASN A 126 -34.95 26.59 -6.63
N VAL A 127 -33.65 26.62 -6.95
CA VAL A 127 -32.98 27.83 -7.42
C VAL A 127 -33.22 28.00 -8.92
N THR A 128 -33.85 29.10 -9.31
CA THR A 128 -34.05 29.43 -10.74
C THR A 128 -32.72 29.84 -11.37
N THR A 129 -32.36 29.18 -12.47
CA THR A 129 -31.06 29.37 -13.13
C THR A 129 -31.20 29.68 -14.61
N GLU A 130 -30.26 30.49 -15.12
CA GLU A 130 -30.06 30.74 -16.54
C GLU A 130 -28.62 30.34 -16.90
N ASP A 131 -28.46 29.53 -17.94
CA ASP A 131 -27.15 29.06 -18.39
C ASP A 131 -26.65 29.87 -19.59
N LYS A 132 -25.57 30.62 -19.38
CA LYS A 132 -24.84 31.36 -20.43
C LYS A 132 -23.38 30.90 -20.57
N LEU A 133 -23.08 29.68 -20.15
CA LEU A 133 -21.74 29.11 -20.28
C LEU A 133 -21.41 28.85 -21.75
N SER A 134 -20.21 29.27 -22.17
CA SER A 134 -19.72 29.12 -23.55
C SER A 134 -18.59 28.10 -23.70
N GLY A 135 -17.96 27.75 -22.59
CA GLY A 135 -16.85 26.83 -22.50
C GLY A 135 -17.25 25.35 -22.62
N ARG A 136 -16.23 24.51 -22.83
CA ARG A 136 -16.35 23.06 -22.74
C ARG A 136 -15.79 22.59 -21.41
N TYR A 137 -16.57 21.79 -20.69
CA TYR A 137 -16.21 21.27 -19.37
C TYR A 137 -15.93 19.79 -19.43
N ARG A 138 -14.95 19.35 -18.63
CA ARG A 138 -14.54 17.95 -18.60
C ARG A 138 -15.60 17.06 -17.95
N LEU A 139 -15.58 15.79 -18.32
CA LEU A 139 -16.33 14.76 -17.61
C LEU A 139 -15.53 14.32 -16.38
N TRP A 140 -16.10 14.50 -15.18
CA TRP A 140 -15.49 14.01 -13.95
C TRP A 140 -15.88 12.55 -13.76
N GLU A 141 -14.89 11.64 -13.77
CA GLU A 141 -15.11 10.22 -13.47
C GLU A 141 -15.64 10.05 -12.04
N TYR A 142 -15.11 10.86 -11.10
CA TYR A 142 -15.41 10.81 -9.68
C TYR A 142 -15.22 12.20 -9.06
N CYS A 143 -16.23 12.70 -8.35
CA CYS A 143 -16.20 13.96 -7.61
C CYS A 143 -17.08 13.85 -6.36
N VAL A 144 -16.57 14.24 -5.20
CA VAL A 144 -17.18 14.01 -3.91
C VAL A 144 -17.47 15.34 -3.23
N GLN A 145 -18.73 15.54 -2.82
CA GLN A 145 -19.08 16.51 -1.79
C GLN A 145 -18.75 15.88 -0.43
N TYR A 146 -17.81 16.44 0.32
CA TYR A 146 -17.29 15.80 1.54
C TYR A 146 -17.38 16.71 2.76
N GLN A 147 -18.38 16.47 3.63
CA GLN A 147 -18.59 17.18 4.89
C GLN A 147 -18.63 18.71 4.76
N GLU A 148 -19.09 19.21 3.61
CA GLU A 148 -19.21 20.63 3.27
C GLU A 148 -20.67 20.96 2.97
N SER A 149 -21.02 22.24 2.98
CA SER A 149 -22.35 22.68 2.57
C SER A 149 -22.52 22.51 1.05
N SER A 150 -23.75 22.42 0.56
CA SER A 150 -24.00 22.33 -0.88
C SER A 150 -23.60 23.62 -1.59
N PHE A 151 -23.62 24.76 -0.90
CA PHE A 151 -23.13 26.03 -1.43
C PHE A 151 -21.60 26.04 -1.58
N ASP A 152 -20.86 25.60 -0.56
CA ASP A 152 -19.40 25.53 -0.64
C ASP A 152 -18.97 24.55 -1.75
N PHE A 153 -19.65 23.41 -1.86
CA PHE A 153 -19.38 22.42 -2.89
C PHE A 153 -19.50 22.98 -4.31
N ILE A 154 -20.62 23.65 -4.63
CA ILE A 154 -20.76 24.27 -5.96
C ILE A 154 -19.78 25.44 -6.15
N SER A 155 -19.48 26.19 -5.08
CA SER A 155 -18.59 27.36 -5.16
C SER A 155 -17.16 26.97 -5.51
N ARG A 156 -16.56 26.00 -4.80
CA ARG A 156 -15.20 25.53 -5.14
C ARG A 156 -15.10 24.92 -6.55
N LEU A 157 -16.17 24.27 -7.03
CA LEU A 157 -16.22 23.72 -8.38
C LEU A 157 -16.31 24.82 -9.44
N MET A 158 -17.12 25.84 -9.20
CA MET A 158 -17.19 27.03 -10.05
C MET A 158 -15.85 27.78 -10.09
N GLU A 159 -15.21 27.97 -8.93
CA GLU A 159 -13.89 28.60 -8.79
C GLU A 159 -12.77 27.81 -9.50
N LEU A 160 -12.87 26.48 -9.59
CA LEU A 160 -11.93 25.62 -10.32
C LEU A 160 -12.16 25.69 -11.85
N GLU A 161 -13.41 25.56 -12.29
CA GLU A 161 -13.77 25.52 -13.71
C GLU A 161 -13.92 26.93 -14.33
N GLY A 162 -13.72 27.98 -13.54
CA GLY A 162 -13.78 29.37 -14.00
C GLY A 162 -15.19 29.87 -14.29
N ILE A 163 -16.19 29.22 -13.70
CA ILE A 163 -17.59 29.64 -13.72
C ILE A 163 -17.78 30.68 -12.62
N TYR A 164 -18.59 31.69 -12.89
CA TYR A 164 -19.08 32.64 -11.91
C TYR A 164 -20.57 32.89 -12.16
N TYR A 165 -21.21 33.64 -11.29
CA TYR A 165 -22.63 33.95 -11.41
C TYR A 165 -22.98 35.34 -10.91
N PHE A 166 -24.17 35.81 -11.26
CA PHE A 166 -24.80 36.98 -10.65
C PHE A 166 -26.32 36.75 -10.57
N PHE A 167 -27.03 37.64 -9.90
CA PHE A 167 -28.47 37.57 -9.78
C PHE A 167 -29.15 38.63 -10.64
N ARG A 168 -30.05 38.17 -11.50
CA ARG A 168 -30.96 39.03 -12.25
C ARG A 168 -32.30 39.07 -11.54
N HIS A 169 -32.63 40.21 -10.96
CA HIS A 169 -33.86 40.40 -10.20
C HIS A 169 -35.05 40.78 -11.10
N GLN A 170 -36.20 40.21 -10.77
CA GLN A 170 -37.49 40.49 -11.40
C GLN A 170 -38.51 40.76 -10.29
N GLN A 171 -39.74 41.11 -10.67
CA GLN A 171 -40.78 41.52 -9.73
C GLN A 171 -41.14 40.42 -8.71
N ASP A 172 -41.18 39.16 -9.15
CA ASP A 172 -41.66 38.02 -8.38
C ASP A 172 -40.56 36.98 -8.07
N GLN A 173 -39.40 37.10 -8.71
CA GLN A 173 -38.29 36.15 -8.58
C GLN A 173 -36.92 36.80 -8.80
N HIS A 174 -35.87 36.03 -8.53
CA HIS A 174 -34.51 36.32 -8.96
C HIS A 174 -33.94 35.09 -9.67
N VAL A 175 -33.12 35.32 -10.69
CA VAL A 175 -32.52 34.26 -11.51
C VAL A 175 -31.02 34.29 -11.32
N MET A 176 -30.43 33.15 -10.94
CA MET A 176 -28.98 32.97 -10.88
C MET A 176 -28.46 32.71 -12.31
N VAL A 177 -27.70 33.65 -12.87
CA VAL A 177 -27.17 33.54 -14.23
C VAL A 177 -25.74 33.00 -14.17
N LEU A 178 -25.50 31.81 -14.72
CA LEU A 178 -24.18 31.17 -14.77
C LEU A 178 -23.40 31.65 -15.99
N MET A 179 -22.16 32.09 -15.79
CA MET A 179 -21.32 32.66 -16.85
C MET A 179 -19.85 32.23 -16.73
N ASP A 180 -19.13 32.30 -17.84
CA ASP A 180 -17.68 32.02 -17.93
C ASP A 180 -16.93 33.03 -18.82
N THR A 181 -17.60 34.06 -19.31
CA THR A 181 -17.02 35.07 -20.21
C THR A 181 -17.69 36.43 -20.06
N VAL A 182 -16.88 37.48 -20.07
CA VAL A 182 -17.33 38.87 -19.92
C VAL A 182 -18.14 39.34 -21.14
N SER A 183 -17.79 38.84 -22.33
CA SER A 183 -18.40 39.24 -23.62
C SER A 183 -19.92 39.04 -23.74
N GLN A 184 -20.53 38.23 -22.87
CA GLN A 184 -21.97 37.96 -22.90
C GLN A 184 -22.78 38.83 -21.92
N HIS A 185 -22.12 39.65 -21.10
CA HIS A 185 -22.81 40.61 -20.25
C HIS A 185 -23.47 41.69 -21.10
N GLN A 186 -24.52 42.30 -20.54
CA GLN A 186 -25.32 43.32 -21.23
C GLN A 186 -25.57 44.47 -20.26
N PRO A 187 -25.76 45.70 -20.77
CA PRO A 187 -26.08 46.82 -19.91
C PRO A 187 -27.42 46.66 -19.22
N PHE A 188 -27.57 47.31 -18.06
CA PHE A 188 -28.87 47.42 -17.43
C PHE A 188 -29.77 48.32 -18.31
N PRO A 189 -30.99 47.90 -18.68
CA PRO A 189 -31.82 48.67 -19.60
C PRO A 189 -32.06 50.11 -19.13
N GLY A 190 -31.78 51.08 -19.99
CA GLY A 190 -31.88 52.52 -19.68
C GLY A 190 -30.64 53.12 -19.01
N TYR A 191 -29.62 52.31 -18.74
CA TYR A 191 -28.34 52.72 -18.16
C TYR A 191 -27.16 52.25 -19.03
N GLU A 192 -27.37 52.19 -20.35
CA GLU A 192 -26.32 51.83 -21.32
C GLU A 192 -25.14 52.81 -21.25
N THR A 193 -25.40 54.06 -20.87
CA THR A 193 -24.41 55.12 -20.71
C THR A 193 -24.68 55.90 -19.43
N ILE A 194 -23.66 56.06 -18.59
CA ILE A 194 -23.77 56.77 -17.30
C ILE A 194 -22.77 57.94 -17.29
N PRO A 195 -23.21 59.18 -17.01
CA PRO A 195 -22.31 60.33 -16.91
C PRO A 195 -21.55 60.32 -15.59
N TYR A 196 -20.31 60.78 -15.61
CA TYR A 196 -19.64 61.30 -14.43
C TYR A 196 -20.03 62.77 -14.22
N HIS A 197 -20.58 63.10 -13.06
CA HIS A 197 -21.03 64.45 -12.71
C HIS A 197 -19.95 65.19 -11.92
N VAL A 198 -19.48 66.31 -12.48
CA VAL A 198 -18.60 67.25 -11.78
C VAL A 198 -19.46 68.22 -10.98
N THR A 199 -19.57 68.01 -9.67
CA THR A 199 -20.18 69.01 -8.78
C THR A 199 -19.14 70.08 -8.44
N ALA A 200 -19.13 71.18 -9.20
CA ALA A 200 -18.32 72.35 -8.87
C ALA A 200 -18.80 72.95 -7.53
N SER A 201 -17.88 73.10 -6.56
CA SER A 201 -18.04 73.94 -5.36
C SER A 201 -19.40 73.86 -4.65
N GLY A 202 -19.89 72.66 -4.34
CA GLY A 202 -21.09 72.47 -3.50
C GLY A 202 -22.44 72.58 -4.21
N GLY A 203 -22.50 72.47 -5.55
CA GLY A 203 -23.76 72.30 -6.28
C GLY A 203 -24.38 70.89 -6.10
N VAL A 204 -25.71 70.81 -6.06
CA VAL A 204 -26.49 69.56 -6.08
C VAL A 204 -26.98 69.34 -7.52
N THR A 205 -26.73 68.15 -8.09
CA THR A 205 -27.33 67.73 -9.37
C THR A 205 -28.57 66.88 -9.11
N SER A 206 -29.62 67.06 -9.91
CA SER A 206 -30.83 66.23 -9.88
C SER A 206 -30.75 65.04 -10.84
N GLU A 207 -29.72 64.98 -11.68
CA GLU A 207 -29.50 63.89 -12.64
C GLU A 207 -28.75 62.73 -11.98
N GLU A 208 -29.16 61.51 -12.30
CA GLU A 208 -28.43 60.31 -11.90
C GLU A 208 -27.06 60.24 -12.58
N GLY A 209 -26.04 59.74 -11.87
CA GLY A 209 -24.71 59.53 -12.45
C GLY A 209 -23.65 59.09 -11.43
N VAL A 210 -22.41 59.03 -11.88
CA VAL A 210 -21.23 58.73 -11.03
C VAL A 210 -20.68 60.03 -10.47
N SER A 211 -20.42 60.09 -9.17
CA SER A 211 -19.87 61.27 -8.48
C SER A 211 -18.43 61.07 -8.01
N ARG A 212 -18.01 59.82 -7.79
CA ARG A 212 -16.62 59.46 -7.44
C ARG A 212 -16.12 58.34 -8.33
N TRP A 213 -14.85 58.46 -8.74
CA TRP A 213 -14.16 57.47 -9.56
C TRP A 213 -12.70 57.39 -9.12
N ALA A 214 -12.21 56.21 -8.79
CA ALA A 214 -10.87 56.00 -8.25
C ALA A 214 -10.29 54.66 -8.70
N LEU A 215 -9.16 54.74 -9.41
CA LEU A 215 -8.42 53.59 -9.93
C LEU A 215 -7.50 53.04 -8.85
N GLU A 216 -7.43 51.72 -8.78
CA GLU A 216 -6.57 50.98 -7.87
C GLU A 216 -5.84 49.88 -8.64
N ASP A 217 -4.50 49.97 -8.69
CA ASP A 217 -3.64 48.95 -9.30
C ASP A 217 -2.92 48.13 -8.21
N HIS A 218 -2.90 46.81 -8.38
CA HIS A 218 -2.28 45.85 -7.47
C HIS A 218 -1.17 45.06 -8.17
N VAL A 219 -0.03 44.90 -7.49
CA VAL A 219 0.99 43.95 -7.92
C VAL A 219 0.45 42.53 -7.73
N THR A 220 0.42 41.75 -8.81
CA THR A 220 0.04 40.33 -8.79
C THR A 220 1.20 39.46 -9.27
N PRO A 221 1.25 38.17 -8.86
CA PRO A 221 2.33 37.27 -9.28
C PRO A 221 2.46 37.16 -10.80
N GLY A 222 3.68 36.94 -11.29
CA GLY A 222 4.00 36.96 -12.73
C GLY A 222 3.85 35.60 -13.41
N ILE A 223 3.72 34.51 -12.66
CA ILE A 223 3.50 33.16 -13.20
C ILE A 223 2.75 32.27 -12.22
N TYR A 224 1.76 31.53 -12.74
CA TYR A 224 1.08 30.46 -12.02
C TYR A 224 1.48 29.13 -12.62
N SER A 225 1.87 28.18 -11.78
CA SER A 225 2.23 26.83 -12.18
C SER A 225 1.52 25.78 -11.35
N LEU A 226 1.21 24.63 -11.96
CA LEU A 226 0.57 23.50 -11.29
C LEU A 226 1.00 22.18 -11.93
N ASP A 227 1.00 21.11 -11.15
CA ASP A 227 1.34 19.77 -11.62
C ASP A 227 0.40 18.72 -11.02
N ASP A 228 0.39 17.52 -11.60
CA ASP A 228 -0.37 16.39 -11.09
C ASP A 228 0.29 15.04 -11.48
N TYR A 229 -0.28 13.92 -11.03
CA TYR A 229 0.20 12.58 -11.37
C TYR A 229 -0.96 11.66 -11.77
N ASP A 230 -0.85 11.05 -12.95
CA ASP A 230 -1.71 9.95 -13.39
C ASP A 230 -0.92 8.64 -13.48
N PHE A 231 -1.30 7.67 -12.65
CA PHE A 231 -0.69 6.33 -12.65
C PHE A 231 -0.89 5.56 -13.95
N ARG A 232 -1.86 5.93 -14.79
CA ARG A 232 -2.09 5.34 -16.11
C ARG A 232 -1.04 5.81 -17.13
N GLN A 233 -0.39 6.94 -16.86
CA GLN A 233 0.65 7.56 -17.67
C GLN A 233 1.79 8.05 -16.76
N PRO A 234 2.50 7.15 -16.04
CA PRO A 234 3.36 7.52 -14.91
C PRO A 234 4.58 8.37 -15.27
N ASN A 235 4.93 8.46 -16.56
CA ASN A 235 6.04 9.26 -17.08
C ASN A 235 5.56 10.52 -17.86
N ALA A 236 4.26 10.81 -17.88
CA ALA A 236 3.74 12.01 -18.53
C ALA A 236 4.17 13.26 -17.75
N MET A 237 4.66 14.28 -18.47
CA MET A 237 5.02 15.58 -17.89
C MET A 237 3.77 16.47 -17.77
N LEU A 238 3.00 16.28 -16.70
CA LEU A 238 1.71 16.96 -16.57
C LEU A 238 1.85 18.46 -16.29
N PHE A 239 2.96 18.92 -15.71
CA PHE A 239 3.28 20.31 -15.39
C PHE A 239 2.78 21.33 -16.42
N LYS A 240 2.01 22.32 -15.93
CA LYS A 240 1.54 23.46 -16.69
C LYS A 240 1.87 24.75 -15.99
N ALA A 241 2.24 25.75 -16.77
CA ALA A 241 2.50 27.09 -16.29
C ALA A 241 1.89 28.14 -17.22
N ARG A 242 1.47 29.26 -16.65
CA ARG A 242 0.92 30.40 -17.39
C ARG A 242 1.48 31.70 -16.83
N GLN A 243 2.10 32.49 -17.71
CA GLN A 243 2.55 33.83 -17.35
C GLN A 243 1.36 34.77 -17.21
N ASN A 244 1.46 35.68 -16.25
CA ASN A 244 0.53 36.77 -16.06
C ASN A 244 1.06 38.04 -16.76
N PRO A 245 0.49 38.43 -17.92
CA PRO A 245 1.06 39.48 -18.76
C PRO A 245 0.92 40.87 -18.15
N VAL A 246 0.02 41.07 -17.18
CA VAL A 246 -0.19 42.36 -16.51
C VAL A 246 0.66 42.53 -15.25
N SER A 247 1.43 41.52 -14.84
CA SER A 247 2.36 41.68 -13.73
C SER A 247 3.49 42.66 -14.13
N PRO A 248 4.03 43.48 -13.20
CA PRO A 248 5.20 44.32 -13.48
C PRO A 248 6.44 43.53 -13.95
N SER A 249 6.52 42.25 -13.57
CA SER A 249 7.61 41.34 -13.92
C SER A 249 7.04 40.00 -14.43
N PRO A 250 6.50 39.95 -15.67
CA PRO A 250 5.89 38.74 -16.21
C PRO A 250 6.88 37.57 -16.24
N GLY A 251 6.46 36.40 -15.75
CA GLY A 251 7.32 35.22 -15.63
C GLY A 251 8.16 35.16 -14.36
N GLU A 252 8.19 36.22 -13.54
CA GLU A 252 8.84 36.23 -12.23
C GLU A 252 7.79 36.06 -11.10
N ILE A 253 8.25 35.69 -9.90
CA ILE A 253 7.37 35.43 -8.73
C ILE A 253 6.36 34.31 -9.03
N ASP A 254 6.85 33.07 -8.93
CA ASP A 254 6.07 31.86 -9.20
C ASP A 254 5.20 31.45 -8.02
N VAL A 255 3.93 31.17 -8.30
CA VAL A 255 3.02 30.46 -7.40
C VAL A 255 2.78 29.07 -7.97
N TYR A 256 3.25 28.06 -7.23
CA TYR A 256 3.14 26.66 -7.60
C TYR A 256 2.14 25.91 -6.71
N ASP A 257 1.14 25.27 -7.31
CA ASP A 257 0.12 24.46 -6.62
C ASP A 257 0.24 22.96 -6.93
N TRP A 258 0.08 22.14 -5.89
CA TRP A 258 -0.01 20.68 -5.99
C TRP A 258 -1.04 20.10 -4.98
N PRO A 259 -1.88 19.13 -5.39
CA PRO A 259 -2.10 18.67 -6.77
C PRO A 259 -2.98 19.64 -7.56
N GLY A 260 -2.86 19.62 -8.88
CA GLY A 260 -3.64 20.46 -9.78
C GLY A 260 -5.09 20.03 -10.04
N HIS A 261 -5.50 18.86 -9.52
CA HIS A 261 -6.81 18.25 -9.76
C HIS A 261 -7.09 17.91 -11.24
N TYR A 262 -6.11 17.39 -11.97
CA TYR A 262 -6.30 16.97 -13.37
C TYR A 262 -5.45 15.76 -13.76
N VAL A 263 -5.83 15.11 -14.86
CA VAL A 263 -5.13 13.94 -15.44
C VAL A 263 -4.82 14.10 -16.93
N GLU A 264 -5.33 15.16 -17.57
CA GLU A 264 -5.09 15.48 -18.98
C GLU A 264 -4.51 16.88 -19.11
N HIS A 265 -3.55 17.06 -20.03
CA HIS A 265 -2.85 18.33 -20.24
C HIS A 265 -3.79 19.52 -20.48
N GLN A 266 -4.86 19.32 -21.25
CA GLN A 266 -5.79 20.41 -21.60
C GLN A 266 -6.52 20.96 -20.38
N HIS A 267 -6.82 20.11 -19.40
CA HIS A 267 -7.45 20.53 -18.14
C HIS A 267 -6.48 21.38 -17.31
N GLY A 268 -5.22 20.92 -17.18
CA GLY A 268 -4.17 21.70 -16.50
C GLY A 268 -3.94 23.07 -17.14
N GLU A 269 -3.94 23.16 -18.47
CA GLU A 269 -3.82 24.45 -19.18
C GLU A 269 -5.00 25.39 -18.90
N ASN A 270 -6.22 24.83 -18.86
CA ASN A 270 -7.42 25.60 -18.55
C ASN A 270 -7.37 26.15 -17.12
N TYR A 271 -6.99 25.32 -16.13
CA TYR A 271 -6.92 25.73 -14.73
C TYR A 271 -5.78 26.74 -14.49
N ALA A 272 -4.62 26.56 -15.14
CA ALA A 272 -3.55 27.56 -15.10
C ALA A 272 -4.02 28.93 -15.62
N ARG A 273 -4.75 28.92 -16.75
CA ARG A 273 -5.31 30.14 -17.35
C ARG A 273 -6.35 30.78 -16.43
N ILE A 274 -7.26 30.01 -15.83
CA ILE A 274 -8.28 30.54 -14.92
C ILE A 274 -7.63 31.23 -13.72
N ARG A 275 -6.65 30.59 -13.09
CA ARG A 275 -5.92 31.14 -11.92
C ARG A 275 -5.13 32.39 -12.30
N GLN A 276 -4.50 32.41 -13.47
CA GLN A 276 -3.85 33.61 -13.99
C GLN A 276 -4.87 34.74 -14.26
N GLN A 277 -6.04 34.45 -14.82
CA GLN A 277 -7.08 35.45 -15.09
C GLN A 277 -7.67 36.05 -13.81
N VAL A 278 -7.71 35.31 -12.68
CA VAL A 278 -8.05 35.87 -11.37
C VAL A 278 -7.09 37.01 -11.01
N TRP A 279 -5.79 36.84 -11.25
CA TRP A 279 -4.81 37.90 -11.02
C TRP A 279 -4.94 39.04 -12.01
N GLN A 280 -5.28 38.76 -13.27
CA GLN A 280 -5.52 39.80 -14.26
C GLN A 280 -6.69 40.71 -13.83
N ALA A 281 -7.79 40.14 -13.35
CA ALA A 281 -8.92 40.88 -12.80
C ALA A 281 -8.60 41.59 -11.47
N ALA A 282 -7.63 41.07 -10.70
CA ALA A 282 -7.20 41.69 -9.44
C ALA A 282 -6.21 42.84 -9.64
N HIS A 283 -5.46 42.82 -10.76
CA HIS A 283 -4.41 43.78 -11.05
C HIS A 283 -4.95 45.21 -11.15
N GLN A 284 -6.10 45.41 -11.80
CA GLN A 284 -6.71 46.72 -11.90
C GLN A 284 -8.19 46.63 -11.53
N LYS A 285 -8.58 47.40 -10.52
CA LYS A 285 -9.98 47.58 -10.13
C LYS A 285 -10.28 49.06 -10.07
N ILE A 286 -11.49 49.43 -10.47
CA ILE A 286 -11.95 50.80 -10.33
C ILE A 286 -13.09 50.84 -9.34
N SER A 287 -12.93 51.64 -8.29
CA SER A 287 -13.97 51.94 -7.33
C SER A 287 -14.70 53.21 -7.74
N GLY A 288 -16.01 53.21 -7.61
CA GLY A 288 -16.85 54.35 -7.92
C GLY A 288 -17.98 54.51 -6.92
N SER A 289 -18.58 55.69 -6.90
CA SER A 289 -19.72 56.02 -6.07
C SER A 289 -20.68 56.86 -6.91
N GLY A 290 -21.98 56.59 -6.86
CA GLY A 290 -22.97 57.31 -7.66
C GLY A 290 -24.42 57.07 -7.27
N THR A 291 -25.30 57.83 -7.90
CA THR A 291 -26.76 57.77 -7.73
C THR A 291 -27.45 57.03 -8.88
N ALA A 292 -26.70 56.59 -9.90
CA ALA A 292 -27.24 55.85 -11.04
C ALA A 292 -27.75 54.46 -10.62
N LEU A 293 -29.07 54.33 -10.57
CA LEU A 293 -29.74 53.17 -9.99
C LEU A 293 -29.67 51.91 -10.85
N GLY A 294 -29.16 51.98 -12.09
CA GLY A 294 -28.90 50.82 -12.93
C GLY A 294 -27.56 50.12 -12.66
N ILE A 295 -26.69 50.68 -11.81
CA ILE A 295 -25.43 50.04 -11.44
C ILE A 295 -25.72 48.80 -10.59
N ALA A 296 -25.41 47.63 -11.15
CA ALA A 296 -25.67 46.34 -10.52
C ALA A 296 -24.69 45.27 -11.03
N PRO A 297 -24.27 44.30 -10.20
CA PRO A 297 -23.32 43.29 -10.62
C PRO A 297 -23.82 42.47 -11.81
N GLY A 298 -22.93 42.20 -12.76
CA GLY A 298 -23.26 41.45 -13.97
C GLY A 298 -23.84 42.30 -15.10
N HIS A 299 -23.91 43.62 -14.94
CA HIS A 299 -24.25 44.55 -16.02
C HIS A 299 -23.05 45.41 -16.44
N THR A 300 -23.02 45.75 -17.72
CA THR A 300 -22.03 46.70 -18.27
C THR A 300 -22.61 48.10 -18.36
N PHE A 301 -21.75 49.11 -18.46
CA PHE A 301 -22.16 50.46 -18.84
C PHE A 301 -20.98 51.21 -19.47
N LEU A 302 -21.31 52.15 -20.36
CA LEU A 302 -20.33 53.12 -20.88
C LEU A 302 -20.22 54.31 -19.92
N LEU A 303 -19.05 54.51 -19.32
CA LEU A 303 -18.76 55.74 -18.58
C LEU A 303 -18.36 56.84 -19.56
N HIS A 304 -18.96 58.02 -19.42
CA HIS A 304 -18.55 59.21 -20.16
C HIS A 304 -18.39 60.43 -19.25
N ASN A 305 -17.63 61.43 -19.69
CA ASN A 305 -17.19 62.59 -18.89
C ASN A 305 -16.35 62.21 -17.66
N ALA A 306 -15.66 61.07 -17.69
CA ALA A 306 -14.82 60.60 -16.60
C ALA A 306 -13.76 61.65 -16.17
N PRO A 307 -13.32 61.68 -14.88
CA PRO A 307 -12.32 62.63 -14.40
C PRO A 307 -11.02 62.63 -15.22
N TRP A 308 -10.65 61.46 -15.72
CA TRP A 308 -9.52 61.27 -16.62
C TRP A 308 -10.04 60.79 -17.98
N LEU A 309 -9.61 61.45 -19.06
CA LEU A 309 -10.13 61.17 -20.41
C LEU A 309 -9.92 59.71 -20.85
N SER A 310 -8.83 59.08 -20.39
CA SER A 310 -8.50 57.67 -20.64
C SER A 310 -9.52 56.68 -20.09
N ASP A 311 -10.35 57.11 -19.14
CA ASP A 311 -11.25 56.24 -18.40
C ASP A 311 -12.67 56.27 -18.98
N ASN A 312 -12.91 57.06 -20.03
CA ASN A 312 -14.14 56.93 -20.80
C ASN A 312 -14.09 55.59 -21.55
N GLY A 313 -15.00 54.69 -21.22
CA GLY A 313 -14.94 53.31 -21.69
C GLY A 313 -16.05 52.47 -21.12
N GLU A 314 -16.13 51.22 -21.59
CA GLU A 314 -17.13 50.26 -21.12
C GLU A 314 -16.57 49.45 -19.95
N TYR A 315 -17.39 49.33 -18.90
CA TYR A 315 -17.01 48.66 -17.66
C TYR A 315 -18.06 47.62 -17.27
N LEU A 316 -17.60 46.51 -16.69
CA LEU A 316 -18.44 45.51 -16.03
C LEU A 316 -18.48 45.78 -14.53
N THR A 317 -19.68 45.95 -13.97
CA THR A 317 -19.85 46.02 -12.52
C THR A 317 -19.66 44.63 -11.91
N ILE A 318 -18.65 44.50 -11.05
CA ILE A 318 -18.33 43.26 -10.34
C ILE A 318 -18.83 43.25 -8.89
N LYS A 319 -19.08 44.42 -8.30
CA LYS A 319 -19.64 44.60 -6.95
C LYS A 319 -20.47 45.88 -6.90
N ALA A 320 -21.58 45.86 -6.17
CA ALA A 320 -22.35 47.04 -5.82
C ALA A 320 -22.82 46.94 -4.36
N GLU A 321 -22.63 48.01 -3.61
CA GLU A 321 -23.06 48.19 -2.23
C GLU A 321 -24.11 49.30 -2.20
N TYR A 322 -25.29 48.99 -1.65
CA TYR A 322 -26.43 49.89 -1.65
C TYR A 322 -26.55 50.59 -0.30
N GLN A 323 -26.76 51.90 -0.34
CA GLN A 323 -27.12 52.72 0.81
C GLN A 323 -28.35 53.54 0.40
N PHE A 324 -29.53 52.94 0.58
CA PHE A 324 -30.79 53.61 0.26
C PHE A 324 -31.56 53.93 1.54
N ALA A 325 -32.08 55.14 1.65
CA ALA A 325 -32.95 55.58 2.71
C ALA A 325 -34.07 56.44 2.15
N GLU A 326 -35.31 56.14 2.52
CA GLU A 326 -36.46 57.02 2.24
C GLU A 326 -36.71 57.94 3.44
N ASN A 327 -37.29 59.11 3.16
CA ASN A 327 -37.66 60.05 4.22
C ASN A 327 -38.68 59.44 5.18
N ARG A 328 -38.60 59.82 6.46
CA ARG A 328 -39.47 59.25 7.50
C ARG A 328 -40.91 59.62 7.13
N TYR A 329 -41.87 58.72 7.33
CA TYR A 329 -43.29 58.94 7.01
C TYR A 329 -43.97 59.99 7.93
N ALA A 330 -43.23 61.02 8.35
CA ALA A 330 -43.64 62.08 9.24
C ALA A 330 -42.99 63.40 8.81
N SER A 331 -43.75 64.48 8.70
CA SER A 331 -43.28 65.80 8.27
C SER A 331 -42.30 66.43 9.28
N GLY A 332 -41.06 66.69 8.85
CA GLY A 332 -40.03 67.39 9.64
C GLY A 332 -38.89 67.94 8.75
N SER A 333 -38.11 68.90 9.25
CA SER A 333 -37.14 69.69 8.46
C SER A 333 -35.78 69.03 8.19
N ASP A 334 -35.60 67.74 8.51
CA ASP A 334 -34.32 67.02 8.43
C ASP A 334 -34.41 65.76 7.52
N ASP A 335 -35.35 65.77 6.58
CA ASP A 335 -35.67 64.64 5.70
C ASP A 335 -34.85 64.70 4.40
N GLN A 336 -33.79 63.91 4.31
CA GLN A 336 -33.14 63.61 3.02
C GLN A 336 -33.36 62.13 2.66
N SER A 337 -33.94 61.90 1.48
CA SER A 337 -33.90 60.59 0.83
C SER A 337 -32.51 60.39 0.25
N GLU A 338 -31.88 59.26 0.54
CA GLU A 338 -30.54 58.91 0.09
C GLU A 338 -30.64 57.70 -0.84
N LYS A 339 -29.98 57.78 -2.00
CA LYS A 339 -29.89 56.68 -2.96
C LYS A 339 -28.48 56.60 -3.51
N GLN A 340 -27.58 56.02 -2.73
CA GLN A 340 -26.16 55.92 -3.05
C GLN A 340 -25.77 54.47 -3.36
N ILE A 341 -24.95 54.28 -4.40
CA ILE A 341 -24.33 53.01 -4.75
C ILE A 341 -22.82 53.21 -4.78
N ASP A 342 -22.12 52.51 -3.90
CA ASP A 342 -20.68 52.30 -4.01
C ASP A 342 -20.44 51.03 -4.82
N PHE A 343 -19.54 51.06 -5.80
CA PHE A 343 -19.37 49.93 -6.71
C PHE A 343 -17.92 49.72 -7.10
N ILE A 344 -17.63 48.49 -7.54
CA ILE A 344 -16.34 48.12 -8.13
C ILE A 344 -16.61 47.60 -9.53
N VAL A 345 -15.83 48.09 -10.49
CA VAL A 345 -15.88 47.67 -11.89
C VAL A 345 -14.51 47.25 -12.40
N ILE A 346 -14.53 46.51 -13.50
CA ILE A 346 -13.34 46.22 -14.33
C ILE A 346 -13.65 46.62 -15.78
N PRO A 347 -12.64 46.96 -16.60
CA PRO A 347 -12.84 47.14 -18.04
C PRO A 347 -13.40 45.87 -18.68
N VAL A 348 -14.30 45.99 -19.68
CA VAL A 348 -14.92 44.80 -20.32
C VAL A 348 -13.92 43.88 -21.04
N ASP A 349 -12.78 44.42 -21.48
CA ASP A 349 -11.70 43.65 -22.11
C ASP A 349 -10.88 42.84 -21.09
N CYS A 350 -11.04 43.12 -19.79
CA CYS A 350 -10.41 42.36 -18.73
C CYS A 350 -11.22 41.09 -18.41
N PRO A 351 -10.64 39.88 -18.52
CA PRO A 351 -11.37 38.66 -18.19
C PRO A 351 -11.66 38.59 -16.69
N PHE A 352 -12.89 38.28 -16.31
CA PHE A 352 -13.26 38.02 -14.93
C PHE A 352 -13.22 36.52 -14.59
N ARG A 353 -12.60 36.18 -13.45
CA ARG A 353 -12.69 34.86 -12.81
C ARG A 353 -12.84 35.05 -11.31
N ALA A 354 -13.67 34.22 -10.68
CA ALA A 354 -13.82 34.21 -9.23
C ALA A 354 -12.51 33.75 -8.55
N ALA A 355 -12.12 34.45 -7.48
CA ALA A 355 -10.97 34.03 -6.69
C ALA A 355 -11.28 32.71 -5.95
N PRO A 356 -10.31 31.79 -5.79
CA PRO A 356 -10.51 30.54 -5.06
C PRO A 356 -10.60 30.78 -3.55
N LYS A 357 -11.76 31.22 -3.07
CA LYS A 357 -12.01 31.49 -1.65
C LYS A 357 -12.47 30.23 -0.91
N THR A 358 -13.13 29.32 -1.61
CA THR A 358 -13.76 28.16 -1.01
C THR A 358 -12.74 27.02 -0.89
N PRO A 359 -12.40 26.55 0.32
CA PRO A 359 -11.38 25.53 0.49
C PRO A 359 -11.81 24.20 -0.11
N TRP A 360 -10.87 23.48 -0.72
CA TRP A 360 -11.11 22.09 -1.11
C TRP A 360 -11.24 21.22 0.16
N PRO A 361 -12.27 20.36 0.27
CA PRO A 361 -12.45 19.53 1.46
C PRO A 361 -11.29 18.56 1.62
N LYS A 362 -10.92 18.27 2.87
CA LYS A 362 -9.90 17.28 3.20
C LYS A 362 -10.43 16.26 4.19
N THR A 363 -10.02 15.01 4.01
CA THR A 363 -10.14 13.96 5.01
C THR A 363 -9.02 14.09 6.04
N CYS A 364 -9.27 13.66 7.28
CA CYS A 364 -8.31 13.76 8.38
C CYS A 364 -7.68 12.41 8.77
N GLY A 365 -7.87 11.37 7.94
CA GLY A 365 -7.36 10.03 8.20
C GLY A 365 -8.11 8.96 7.41
N PRO A 366 -7.63 7.71 7.49
CA PRO A 366 -8.21 6.60 6.76
C PRO A 366 -9.61 6.25 7.27
N GLN A 367 -10.41 5.68 6.38
CA GLN A 367 -11.76 5.19 6.64
C GLN A 367 -11.84 3.71 6.26
N THR A 368 -12.89 3.01 6.69
CA THR A 368 -13.19 1.69 6.13
C THR A 368 -14.33 1.77 5.13
N ALA A 369 -14.34 0.83 4.19
CA ALA A 369 -15.40 0.67 3.21
C ALA A 369 -15.58 -0.80 2.86
N LYS A 370 -16.76 -1.13 2.34
CA LYS A 370 -17.08 -2.49 1.90
C LYS A 370 -16.77 -2.64 0.41
N VAL A 371 -16.07 -3.70 0.03
CA VAL A 371 -15.84 -4.02 -1.38
C VAL A 371 -17.14 -4.45 -2.06
N VAL A 372 -17.42 -3.91 -3.24
CA VAL A 372 -18.65 -4.17 -4.00
C VAL A 372 -18.35 -4.56 -5.45
N GLY A 373 -19.29 -5.25 -6.08
CA GLY A 373 -19.22 -5.68 -7.47
C GLY A 373 -20.60 -6.04 -8.01
N PRO A 374 -20.70 -6.47 -9.28
CA PRO A 374 -21.94 -6.91 -9.89
C PRO A 374 -22.56 -8.07 -9.11
N ARG A 375 -23.89 -8.19 -9.16
CA ARG A 375 -24.62 -9.26 -8.49
C ARG A 375 -24.11 -10.64 -8.95
N GLY A 376 -23.71 -11.47 -8.00
CA GLY A 376 -23.24 -12.84 -8.25
C GLY A 376 -21.73 -12.98 -8.44
N GLU A 377 -20.98 -11.88 -8.56
CA GLU A 377 -19.53 -11.94 -8.65
C GLU A 377 -18.87 -11.84 -7.27
N SER A 378 -18.01 -12.82 -6.96
CA SER A 378 -17.20 -12.84 -5.74
C SER A 378 -15.91 -12.02 -5.86
N ILE A 379 -15.46 -11.72 -7.09
CA ILE A 379 -14.25 -10.94 -7.37
C ILE A 379 -14.54 -9.98 -8.52
N TRP A 380 -14.37 -8.68 -8.28
CA TRP A 380 -14.57 -7.64 -9.30
C TRP A 380 -13.37 -6.70 -9.36
N THR A 381 -12.57 -6.84 -10.42
CA THR A 381 -11.31 -6.10 -10.58
C THR A 381 -11.01 -5.80 -12.04
N ASP A 382 -10.12 -4.84 -12.28
CA ASP A 382 -9.70 -4.43 -13.62
C ASP A 382 -8.22 -4.79 -13.91
N LYS A 383 -7.71 -4.37 -15.07
CA LYS A 383 -6.32 -4.66 -15.49
C LYS A 383 -5.23 -4.12 -14.56
N TYR A 384 -5.57 -3.22 -13.63
CA TYR A 384 -4.65 -2.63 -12.66
C TYR A 384 -4.80 -3.23 -11.26
N GLY A 385 -5.67 -4.23 -11.07
CA GLY A 385 -5.96 -4.81 -9.76
C GLY A 385 -6.78 -3.88 -8.87
N ARG A 386 -7.51 -2.90 -9.45
CA ARG A 386 -8.38 -1.99 -8.71
C ARG A 386 -9.68 -2.68 -8.31
N ILE A 387 -10.37 -2.15 -7.32
CA ILE A 387 -11.69 -2.63 -6.89
C ILE A 387 -12.69 -1.48 -6.84
N LYS A 388 -13.97 -1.78 -6.64
CA LYS A 388 -14.99 -0.80 -6.28
C LYS A 388 -15.45 -0.99 -4.85
N VAL A 389 -15.87 0.09 -4.21
CA VAL A 389 -16.22 0.11 -2.79
C VAL A 389 -17.52 0.86 -2.56
N LYS A 390 -18.16 0.58 -1.43
CA LYS A 390 -19.23 1.39 -0.87
C LYS A 390 -18.74 1.96 0.46
N PHE A 391 -18.64 3.28 0.54
CA PHE A 391 -18.35 3.98 1.79
C PHE A 391 -19.55 3.91 2.73
N HIS A 392 -19.29 3.84 4.04
CA HIS A 392 -20.35 3.73 5.06
C HIS A 392 -21.28 4.95 5.12
N TRP A 393 -20.74 6.13 4.79
CA TRP A 393 -21.49 7.38 4.75
C TRP A 393 -22.27 7.59 3.46
N ASP A 394 -22.05 6.77 2.42
CA ASP A 394 -22.76 6.91 1.17
C ASP A 394 -24.16 6.31 1.26
N ARG A 395 -25.12 7.22 1.47
CA ARG A 395 -26.55 6.92 1.59
C ARG A 395 -27.25 6.72 0.24
N LEU A 396 -26.64 7.18 -0.86
CA LEU A 396 -27.24 7.16 -2.20
C LEU A 396 -26.75 5.96 -3.02
N ALA A 397 -25.61 5.36 -2.66
CA ALA A 397 -25.12 4.14 -3.29
C ALA A 397 -26.07 2.94 -3.13
N LYS A 398 -26.28 2.24 -4.25
CA LYS A 398 -27.03 0.98 -4.32
C LYS A 398 -26.31 -0.19 -3.66
N GLY A 399 -24.99 -0.09 -3.47
CA GLY A 399 -24.15 -1.18 -2.96
C GLY A 399 -23.76 -2.21 -4.02
N ASP A 400 -23.79 -1.81 -5.30
CA ASP A 400 -23.32 -2.57 -6.45
C ASP A 400 -22.07 -1.91 -7.07
N ASP A 401 -21.68 -2.33 -8.27
CA ASP A 401 -20.54 -1.80 -9.02
C ASP A 401 -20.72 -0.35 -9.51
N SER A 402 -21.85 0.31 -9.24
CA SER A 402 -22.02 1.75 -9.47
C SER A 402 -21.68 2.62 -8.26
N SER A 403 -21.32 2.03 -7.11
CA SER A 403 -21.16 2.76 -5.85
C SER A 403 -19.94 3.69 -5.80
N SER A 404 -18.87 3.40 -6.54
CA SER A 404 -17.65 4.21 -6.58
C SER A 404 -16.91 4.10 -7.91
N CYS A 405 -15.89 4.96 -8.06
CA CYS A 405 -14.85 4.78 -9.06
C CYS A 405 -13.99 3.54 -8.76
N TRP A 406 -13.08 3.24 -9.68
CA TRP A 406 -12.06 2.21 -9.48
C TRP A 406 -10.97 2.70 -8.52
N VAL A 407 -10.88 2.06 -7.36
CA VAL A 407 -9.93 2.39 -6.29
C VAL A 407 -8.72 1.47 -6.37
N ARG A 408 -7.51 2.04 -6.41
CA ARG A 408 -6.26 1.27 -6.39
C ARG A 408 -6.07 0.55 -5.06
N VAL A 409 -5.44 -0.62 -5.11
CA VAL A 409 -5.15 -1.44 -3.94
C VAL A 409 -3.66 -1.51 -3.70
N SER A 410 -3.22 -1.13 -2.50
CA SER A 410 -1.86 -1.33 -2.04
C SER A 410 -1.55 -2.82 -1.95
N SER A 411 -0.36 -3.18 -2.42
CA SER A 411 0.19 -4.54 -2.32
C SER A 411 1.34 -4.56 -1.34
N ALA A 412 1.53 -5.69 -0.63
CA ALA A 412 2.69 -5.88 0.24
C ALA A 412 4.03 -5.76 -0.52
N TRP A 413 4.03 -6.05 -1.83
CA TRP A 413 5.18 -5.86 -2.72
C TRP A 413 4.69 -5.62 -4.16
N ALA A 414 5.09 -4.52 -4.80
CA ALA A 414 4.73 -4.21 -6.19
C ALA A 414 5.96 -3.74 -6.99
N GLY A 415 6.36 -4.53 -7.99
CA GLY A 415 7.47 -4.24 -8.90
C GLY A 415 7.03 -4.24 -10.38
N GLN A 416 7.97 -3.99 -11.29
CA GLN A 416 7.72 -3.95 -12.74
C GLN A 416 7.55 -5.38 -13.31
N GLY A 417 6.37 -5.97 -13.12
CA GLY A 417 6.05 -7.32 -13.60
C GLY A 417 6.30 -8.45 -12.59
N PHE A 418 6.57 -8.10 -11.32
CA PHE A 418 6.75 -9.06 -10.22
C PHE A 418 6.23 -8.45 -8.91
N GLY A 419 5.92 -9.29 -7.91
CA GLY A 419 5.45 -8.84 -6.60
C GLY A 419 4.34 -9.73 -6.05
N GLY A 420 3.67 -9.24 -5.01
CA GLY A 420 2.51 -9.88 -4.39
C GLY A 420 1.20 -9.25 -4.87
N VAL A 421 0.25 -10.09 -5.28
CA VAL A 421 -1.10 -9.65 -5.67
C VAL A 421 -2.11 -10.45 -4.86
N GLN A 422 -2.91 -9.73 -4.08
CA GLN A 422 -4.05 -10.28 -3.35
C GLN A 422 -5.19 -9.31 -3.62
N ILE A 423 -6.19 -9.70 -4.39
CA ILE A 423 -7.31 -8.82 -4.73
C ILE A 423 -8.38 -8.96 -3.65
N PRO A 424 -8.81 -7.87 -2.97
CA PRO A 424 -9.96 -7.91 -2.07
C PRO A 424 -11.19 -8.42 -2.80
N ARG A 425 -11.95 -9.31 -2.16
CA ARG A 425 -13.17 -9.89 -2.70
C ARG A 425 -14.38 -9.04 -2.36
N VAL A 426 -15.46 -9.22 -3.13
CA VAL A 426 -16.74 -8.58 -2.82
C VAL A 426 -17.18 -8.99 -1.40
N ASN A 427 -17.62 -8.02 -0.62
CA ASN A 427 -17.92 -8.09 0.82
C ASN A 427 -16.73 -8.00 1.79
N ASP A 428 -15.48 -8.01 1.33
CA ASP A 428 -14.36 -7.72 2.22
C ASP A 428 -14.46 -6.29 2.76
N GLU A 429 -13.90 -6.06 3.95
CA GLU A 429 -13.71 -4.72 4.50
C GLU A 429 -12.28 -4.25 4.24
N VAL A 430 -12.16 -3.07 3.64
CA VAL A 430 -10.89 -2.46 3.26
C VAL A 430 -10.70 -1.13 3.98
N VAL A 431 -9.44 -0.80 4.26
CA VAL A 431 -9.03 0.50 4.80
C VAL A 431 -8.62 1.39 3.63
N ILE A 432 -9.24 2.56 3.51
CA ILE A 432 -9.07 3.54 2.44
C ILE A 432 -8.45 4.79 3.02
N ASP A 433 -7.32 5.20 2.46
CA ASP A 433 -6.76 6.52 2.64
C ASP A 433 -7.02 7.36 1.37
N PHE A 434 -6.81 8.66 1.48
CA PHE A 434 -7.08 9.61 0.41
C PHE A 434 -5.79 10.38 0.10
N ILE A 435 -5.33 10.33 -1.14
CA ILE A 435 -4.07 10.97 -1.54
C ILE A 435 -4.16 12.48 -1.27
N ASN A 436 -3.23 13.03 -0.49
CA ASN A 436 -3.25 14.43 0.00
C ASN A 436 -4.50 14.80 0.82
N GLY A 437 -5.21 13.80 1.36
CA GLY A 437 -6.49 13.96 2.02
C GLY A 437 -7.65 14.28 1.06
N ASP A 438 -7.44 14.28 -0.26
CA ASP A 438 -8.45 14.64 -1.27
C ASP A 438 -9.53 13.54 -1.38
N PRO A 439 -10.80 13.82 -1.00
CA PRO A 439 -11.91 12.85 -1.08
C PRO A 439 -12.11 12.24 -2.47
N ASP A 440 -11.67 12.92 -3.53
CA ASP A 440 -11.76 12.46 -4.92
C ASP A 440 -10.70 11.41 -5.28
N ARG A 441 -9.72 11.15 -4.40
CA ARG A 441 -8.56 10.30 -4.66
C ARG A 441 -8.40 9.16 -3.65
N PRO A 442 -9.38 8.23 -3.56
CA PRO A 442 -9.28 7.08 -2.66
C PRO A 442 -8.18 6.10 -3.09
N LEU A 443 -7.51 5.51 -2.11
CA LEU A 443 -6.52 4.45 -2.24
C LEU A 443 -6.71 3.43 -1.11
N VAL A 444 -6.90 2.15 -1.44
CA VAL A 444 -6.94 1.09 -0.43
C VAL A 444 -5.52 0.85 0.08
N ILE A 445 -5.31 1.03 1.38
CA ILE A 445 -4.01 0.86 2.04
C ILE A 445 -3.95 -0.37 2.96
N GLY A 446 -5.09 -1.01 3.24
CA GLY A 446 -5.15 -2.15 4.15
C GLY A 446 -6.46 -2.91 4.10
N ARG A 447 -6.54 -3.95 4.94
CA ARG A 447 -7.71 -4.81 5.11
C ARG A 447 -7.88 -5.12 6.58
N VAL A 448 -9.13 -5.33 6.99
CA VAL A 448 -9.46 -5.67 8.38
C VAL A 448 -10.49 -6.79 8.39
N TYR A 449 -10.40 -7.65 9.40
CA TYR A 449 -11.43 -8.62 9.71
C TYR A 449 -12.55 -7.96 10.53
N ASN A 450 -13.74 -8.53 10.48
CA ASN A 450 -14.92 -8.11 11.26
C ASN A 450 -15.80 -9.34 11.58
N GLU A 451 -16.93 -9.15 12.25
CA GLU A 451 -17.84 -10.26 12.63
C GLU A 451 -18.41 -11.05 11.44
N ALA A 452 -18.57 -10.42 10.27
CA ALA A 452 -19.02 -11.11 9.06
C ALA A 452 -17.88 -11.83 8.33
N SER A 453 -16.64 -11.37 8.52
CA SER A 453 -15.42 -11.85 7.90
C SER A 453 -14.37 -12.07 8.98
N MET A 454 -14.50 -13.17 9.72
CA MET A 454 -13.58 -13.52 10.81
C MET A 454 -12.22 -14.01 10.30
N PRO A 455 -11.15 -13.86 11.10
CA PRO A 455 -9.85 -14.46 10.80
C PRO A 455 -9.98 -15.98 10.55
N PRO A 456 -9.16 -16.57 9.67
CA PRO A 456 -9.27 -17.98 9.32
C PRO A 456 -8.92 -18.97 10.44
N TRP A 457 -8.26 -18.50 11.50
CA TRP A 457 -7.86 -19.29 12.65
C TRP A 457 -8.71 -18.91 13.85
N SER A 458 -9.03 -19.87 14.71
CA SER A 458 -9.84 -19.67 15.91
C SER A 458 -9.07 -18.87 16.98
N LEU A 459 -9.07 -17.55 16.85
CA LEU A 459 -8.47 -16.65 17.84
C LEU A 459 -9.38 -16.47 19.07
N PRO A 460 -8.80 -16.33 20.28
CA PRO A 460 -7.37 -16.24 20.59
C PRO A 460 -6.66 -17.61 20.74
N ALA A 461 -7.36 -18.74 20.66
CA ALA A 461 -6.78 -20.07 20.91
C ALA A 461 -5.61 -20.42 19.95
N ALA A 462 -5.65 -19.90 18.72
CA ALA A 462 -4.62 -20.08 17.69
C ALA A 462 -3.65 -18.88 17.58
N ALA A 463 -3.39 -18.15 18.67
CA ALA A 463 -2.56 -16.93 18.65
C ALA A 463 -1.09 -17.14 18.20
N THR A 464 -0.58 -18.37 18.25
CA THR A 464 0.77 -18.75 17.78
C THR A 464 0.80 -19.15 16.31
N GLN A 465 -0.34 -19.12 15.61
CA GLN A 465 -0.44 -19.47 14.20
C GLN A 465 -0.37 -18.22 13.33
N MET A 466 0.37 -18.33 12.23
CA MET A 466 0.43 -17.29 11.19
C MET A 466 0.49 -17.92 9.80
N GLY A 467 0.14 -17.14 8.77
CA GLY A 467 0.33 -17.55 7.39
C GLY A 467 -0.74 -17.05 6.44
N PHE A 468 -0.88 -17.76 5.33
CA PHE A 468 -1.82 -17.43 4.27
C PHE A 468 -2.74 -18.61 4.02
N ILE A 469 -4.04 -18.32 3.94
CA ILE A 469 -5.03 -19.26 3.42
C ILE A 469 -5.82 -18.56 2.31
N SER A 470 -5.90 -19.24 1.18
CA SER A 470 -6.70 -18.82 0.04
C SER A 470 -8.04 -19.55 0.03
N ARG A 471 -8.91 -19.18 -0.90
CA ARG A 471 -10.18 -19.86 -1.12
C ARG A 471 -10.38 -20.03 -2.62
N SER A 472 -10.73 -21.23 -3.08
CA SER A 472 -11.19 -21.43 -4.45
C SER A 472 -12.30 -20.43 -4.78
N LYS A 473 -12.35 -19.89 -6.00
CA LYS A 473 -13.44 -18.99 -6.41
C LYS A 473 -14.76 -19.76 -6.22
N ASP A 474 -15.66 -19.19 -5.42
CA ASP A 474 -16.97 -19.77 -5.08
C ASP A 474 -16.92 -21.13 -4.32
N GLY A 475 -15.78 -21.46 -3.71
CA GLY A 475 -15.59 -22.69 -2.93
C GLY A 475 -15.97 -22.57 -1.44
N THR A 476 -16.00 -23.70 -0.74
CA THR A 476 -16.33 -23.80 0.71
C THR A 476 -15.06 -23.68 1.57
N PRO A 477 -15.17 -23.61 2.91
CA PRO A 477 -14.05 -23.70 3.84
C PRO A 477 -12.96 -24.72 3.51
N ASP A 478 -13.36 -25.85 2.96
CA ASP A 478 -12.47 -26.97 2.68
C ASP A 478 -11.68 -26.80 1.37
N ASN A 479 -12.09 -25.88 0.48
CA ASN A 479 -11.45 -25.68 -0.82
C ASN A 479 -10.38 -24.58 -0.76
N ALA A 480 -9.17 -24.90 -0.30
CA ALA A 480 -8.14 -23.91 0.00
C ALA A 480 -6.72 -24.36 -0.33
N ASN A 481 -5.89 -23.41 -0.77
CA ASN A 481 -4.43 -23.52 -0.67
C ASN A 481 -3.97 -22.77 0.57
N ALA A 482 -3.01 -23.32 1.31
CA ALA A 482 -2.52 -22.75 2.55
C ALA A 482 -1.00 -22.90 2.73
N LEU A 483 -0.42 -21.89 3.38
CA LEU A 483 0.90 -21.94 3.99
C LEU A 483 0.75 -21.43 5.43
N ARG A 484 0.94 -22.29 6.41
CA ARG A 484 0.82 -21.96 7.84
C ARG A 484 2.10 -22.30 8.59
N PHE A 485 2.47 -21.40 9.50
CA PHE A 485 3.49 -21.59 10.50
C PHE A 485 2.81 -21.65 11.88
N GLU A 486 3.15 -22.65 12.67
CA GLU A 486 2.78 -22.81 14.08
C GLU A 486 4.04 -22.63 14.92
N ASP A 487 4.03 -21.64 15.81
CA ASP A 487 5.16 -21.29 16.68
C ASP A 487 4.95 -21.72 18.13
N LYS A 488 3.99 -22.60 18.40
CA LYS A 488 3.83 -23.21 19.72
C LYS A 488 5.03 -24.10 20.05
N ALA A 489 5.80 -23.68 21.05
CA ALA A 489 7.00 -24.39 21.51
C ALA A 489 6.77 -25.89 21.76
N GLY A 490 7.61 -26.73 21.17
CA GLY A 490 7.54 -28.20 21.25
C GLY A 490 6.45 -28.83 20.36
N ALA A 491 5.72 -28.02 19.60
CA ALA A 491 4.70 -28.42 18.65
C ALA A 491 4.76 -27.58 17.35
N GLU A 492 5.95 -27.04 17.04
CA GLU A 492 6.17 -26.19 15.88
C GLU A 492 5.88 -26.95 14.59
N GLN A 493 5.22 -26.28 13.63
CA GLN A 493 4.84 -26.92 12.38
C GLN A 493 4.82 -25.93 11.21
N VAL A 494 5.39 -26.36 10.09
CA VAL A 494 5.10 -25.77 8.78
C VAL A 494 4.10 -26.67 8.07
N TRP A 495 2.95 -26.12 7.69
CA TRP A 495 1.93 -26.83 6.95
C TRP A 495 1.72 -26.17 5.59
N ILE A 496 1.85 -26.99 4.54
CA ILE A 496 1.64 -26.59 3.16
C ILE A 496 0.50 -27.46 2.62
N GLN A 497 -0.57 -26.80 2.16
CA GLN A 497 -1.69 -27.46 1.50
C GLN A 497 -1.85 -26.89 0.08
N ALA A 498 -1.92 -27.79 -0.90
CA ALA A 498 -2.38 -27.49 -2.24
C ALA A 498 -3.74 -28.15 -2.46
N GLU A 499 -4.75 -27.37 -2.87
CA GLU A 499 -6.11 -27.87 -3.11
C GLU A 499 -6.15 -28.89 -4.26
N ARG A 500 -5.23 -28.77 -5.23
CA ARG A 500 -5.22 -29.60 -6.43
C ARG A 500 -3.80 -30.06 -6.79
N ASN A 501 -3.09 -29.28 -7.60
CA ASN A 501 -1.73 -29.62 -8.05
C ASN A 501 -0.71 -28.83 -7.22
N MET A 502 0.42 -29.47 -6.90
CA MET A 502 1.60 -28.82 -6.34
C MET A 502 2.79 -29.02 -7.27
N ASP A 503 3.14 -27.99 -8.04
CA ASP A 503 4.28 -28.02 -8.95
C ASP A 503 5.49 -27.33 -8.30
N THR A 504 6.62 -28.03 -8.20
CA THR A 504 7.86 -27.48 -7.65
C THR A 504 8.97 -27.52 -8.70
N HIS A 505 9.46 -26.35 -9.13
CA HIS A 505 10.51 -26.25 -10.14
C HIS A 505 11.77 -25.59 -9.57
N ILE A 506 12.81 -26.40 -9.33
CA ILE A 506 14.11 -25.93 -8.85
C ILE A 506 15.06 -25.84 -10.03
N LYS A 507 15.48 -24.63 -10.38
CA LYS A 507 16.36 -24.37 -11.55
C LYS A 507 17.81 -24.81 -11.36
N HIS A 508 18.19 -25.20 -10.14
CA HIS A 508 19.54 -25.65 -9.84
C HIS A 508 19.49 -26.77 -8.77
N ASN A 509 19.95 -26.52 -7.54
CA ASN A 509 20.06 -27.54 -6.51
C ASN A 509 18.86 -27.55 -5.56
N ALA A 510 18.31 -28.73 -5.29
CA ALA A 510 17.37 -28.97 -4.19
C ALA A 510 18.07 -29.80 -3.10
N SER A 511 17.92 -29.40 -1.83
CA SER A 511 18.48 -30.11 -0.68
C SER A 511 17.44 -30.24 0.43
N GLN A 512 17.33 -31.44 1.00
CA GLN A 512 16.42 -31.71 2.11
C GLN A 512 17.20 -32.40 3.24
N HIS A 513 17.06 -31.90 4.46
CA HIS A 513 17.64 -32.50 5.66
C HIS A 513 16.55 -32.67 6.70
N ILE A 514 16.34 -33.91 7.15
CA ILE A 514 15.30 -34.26 8.11
C ILE A 514 16.00 -34.77 9.35
N GLY A 515 15.84 -34.05 10.47
CA GLY A 515 16.54 -34.35 11.72
C GLY A 515 16.05 -35.62 12.42
N SER A 516 14.84 -36.09 12.08
CA SER A 516 14.24 -37.30 12.61
C SER A 516 13.58 -38.10 11.48
N ASN A 517 12.27 -38.33 11.53
CA ASN A 517 11.57 -39.21 10.60
C ASN A 517 11.06 -38.48 9.35
N HIS A 518 11.10 -39.16 8.20
CA HIS A 518 10.45 -38.73 6.96
C HIS A 518 9.48 -39.82 6.49
N THR A 519 8.21 -39.45 6.36
CA THR A 519 7.15 -40.32 5.84
C THR A 519 6.68 -39.79 4.51
N HIS A 520 6.60 -40.67 3.50
CA HIS A 520 6.13 -40.32 2.16
C HIS A 520 5.07 -41.31 1.71
N PHE A 521 3.89 -40.79 1.34
CA PHE A 521 2.77 -41.58 0.86
C PHE A 521 2.26 -40.99 -0.45
N VAL A 522 2.06 -41.85 -1.45
CA VAL A 522 1.48 -41.50 -2.74
C VAL A 522 0.29 -42.42 -2.95
N GLY A 523 -0.92 -41.85 -3.02
CA GLY A 523 -2.16 -42.62 -3.14
C GLY A 523 -2.37 -43.28 -4.50
N ALA A 524 -1.51 -42.97 -5.49
CA ALA A 524 -1.56 -43.53 -6.83
C ALA A 524 -0.15 -43.91 -7.32
N SER A 525 0.46 -43.13 -8.21
CA SER A 525 1.73 -43.48 -8.86
C SER A 525 2.83 -42.46 -8.56
N GLU A 526 4.05 -42.96 -8.27
CA GLU A 526 5.28 -42.16 -8.19
C GLU A 526 6.19 -42.50 -9.37
N GLN A 527 6.72 -41.48 -10.05
CA GLN A 527 7.75 -41.65 -11.08
C GLN A 527 9.01 -40.88 -10.67
N ARG A 528 10.15 -41.57 -10.67
CA ARG A 528 11.46 -40.97 -10.41
C ARG A 528 12.37 -41.12 -11.62
N ARG A 529 12.94 -40.01 -12.09
CA ARG A 529 13.86 -39.97 -13.23
C ARG A 529 15.11 -39.21 -12.82
N VAL A 530 16.26 -39.85 -12.93
CA VAL A 530 17.57 -39.24 -12.69
C VAL A 530 18.38 -39.40 -13.97
N ALA A 531 18.84 -38.28 -14.54
CA ALA A 531 19.52 -38.29 -15.84
C ALA A 531 20.96 -38.82 -15.75
N GLU A 532 21.60 -38.61 -14.59
CA GLU A 532 22.95 -39.07 -14.32
C GLU A 532 22.92 -40.09 -13.17
N ASN A 533 23.58 -39.78 -12.05
CA ASN A 533 23.80 -40.73 -10.97
C ASN A 533 22.72 -40.64 -9.90
N GLN A 534 22.14 -41.79 -9.52
CA GLN A 534 21.32 -41.92 -8.32
C GLN A 534 22.06 -42.74 -7.26
N MET A 535 22.34 -42.14 -6.11
CA MET A 535 22.92 -42.82 -4.96
C MET A 535 21.91 -42.87 -3.81
N GLN A 536 21.75 -44.05 -3.21
CA GLN A 536 20.95 -44.26 -2.01
C GLN A 536 21.80 -45.00 -0.98
N ALA A 537 21.94 -44.42 0.21
CA ALA A 537 22.66 -45.03 1.33
C ALA A 537 21.74 -45.09 2.56
N VAL A 538 21.70 -46.26 3.20
CA VAL A 538 20.94 -46.49 4.44
C VAL A 538 21.90 -47.07 5.47
N LYS A 539 22.03 -46.40 6.62
CA LYS A 539 22.92 -46.85 7.70
C LYS A 539 22.31 -48.01 8.51
N GLY A 540 20.99 -48.00 8.66
CA GLY A 540 20.23 -49.08 9.28
C GLY A 540 19.79 -50.14 8.28
N ALA A 541 18.73 -50.87 8.63
CA ALA A 541 18.11 -51.83 7.72
C ALA A 541 17.33 -51.11 6.60
N ARG A 542 17.28 -51.74 5.42
CA ARG A 542 16.39 -51.36 4.32
C ARG A 542 15.47 -52.53 4.02
N GLU A 543 14.18 -52.26 4.03
CA GLU A 543 13.13 -53.19 3.60
C GLU A 543 12.47 -52.66 2.32
N LEU A 544 12.17 -53.54 1.37
CA LEU A 544 11.45 -53.22 0.14
C LEU A 544 10.37 -54.28 -0.09
N LEU A 545 9.11 -53.88 0.04
CA LEU A 545 7.95 -54.72 -0.18
C LEU A 545 7.29 -54.34 -1.51
N THR A 546 6.90 -55.32 -2.32
CA THR A 546 6.27 -55.10 -3.63
C THR A 546 5.07 -56.03 -3.75
N GLY A 547 3.88 -55.48 -3.96
CA GLY A 547 2.63 -56.25 -4.03
C GLY A 547 2.42 -57.02 -5.35
N SER A 548 3.24 -56.72 -6.36
CA SER A 548 3.17 -57.32 -7.70
C SER A 548 4.59 -57.53 -8.26
N SER A 549 4.80 -57.35 -9.56
CA SER A 549 6.10 -57.51 -10.21
C SER A 549 7.13 -56.44 -9.80
N LYS A 550 8.39 -56.86 -9.67
CA LYS A 550 9.57 -55.98 -9.61
C LYS A 550 10.48 -56.29 -10.81
N LEU A 551 10.94 -55.24 -11.49
CA LEU A 551 11.90 -55.34 -12.60
C LEU A 551 13.10 -54.44 -12.34
N ASP A 552 14.29 -55.05 -12.23
CA ASP A 552 15.58 -54.34 -12.23
C ASP A 552 16.26 -54.63 -13.57
N ALA A 553 16.17 -53.71 -14.54
CA ALA A 553 16.80 -53.84 -15.86
C ALA A 553 18.02 -52.91 -15.96
N VAL A 554 19.21 -53.48 -16.10
CA VAL A 554 20.49 -52.75 -16.18
C VAL A 554 21.17 -53.12 -17.49
N VAL A 555 21.65 -52.12 -18.25
CA VAL A 555 22.28 -52.32 -19.57
C VAL A 555 23.66 -52.98 -19.43
N ASP A 556 24.48 -52.50 -18.50
CA ASP A 556 25.84 -52.99 -18.27
C ASP A 556 25.87 -54.00 -17.11
N GLY A 557 26.53 -53.65 -15.98
CA GLY A 557 26.69 -54.55 -14.85
C GLY A 557 25.60 -54.41 -13.78
N HIS A 558 24.95 -55.53 -13.42
CA HIS A 558 24.12 -55.61 -12.22
C HIS A 558 24.85 -56.36 -11.10
N VAL A 559 25.29 -55.64 -10.06
CA VAL A 559 26.05 -56.21 -8.94
C VAL A 559 25.18 -56.28 -7.68
N LEU A 560 24.91 -57.49 -7.21
CA LEU A 560 24.34 -57.75 -5.89
C LEU A 560 25.45 -58.28 -4.98
N ALA A 561 25.72 -57.57 -3.89
CA ALA A 561 26.78 -57.92 -2.96
C ALA A 561 26.28 -57.87 -1.51
N ALA A 562 26.72 -58.84 -0.70
CA ALA A 562 26.49 -58.88 0.73
C ALA A 562 27.77 -59.30 1.45
N GLY A 563 28.05 -58.69 2.60
CA GLY A 563 29.26 -58.98 3.39
C GLY A 563 29.19 -60.27 4.20
N THR A 564 27.99 -60.82 4.43
CA THR A 564 27.75 -61.99 5.29
C THR A 564 27.04 -63.12 4.54
N VAL A 565 25.82 -62.85 4.06
CA VAL A 565 24.99 -63.79 3.33
C VAL A 565 24.24 -63.07 2.22
N LEU A 566 24.28 -63.61 1.00
CA LEU A 566 23.38 -63.24 -0.09
C LEU A 566 22.43 -64.42 -0.35
N ARG A 567 21.13 -64.16 -0.30
CA ARG A 567 20.09 -65.20 -0.36
C ARG A 567 18.97 -64.81 -1.31
N LEU A 568 18.59 -65.75 -2.18
CA LEU A 568 17.50 -65.63 -3.13
C LEU A 568 16.46 -66.71 -2.81
N GLU A 569 15.21 -66.33 -2.55
CA GLU A 569 14.15 -67.24 -2.12
C GLU A 569 12.93 -67.14 -3.02
N CYS A 570 12.32 -68.28 -3.34
CA CYS A 570 11.06 -68.33 -4.09
C CYS A 570 10.31 -69.64 -3.77
N GLY A 571 9.28 -69.56 -2.91
CA GLY A 571 8.44 -70.72 -2.56
C GLY A 571 9.27 -71.88 -2.01
N LYS A 572 9.29 -73.01 -2.72
CA LYS A 572 10.06 -74.22 -2.35
C LYS A 572 11.53 -74.20 -2.79
N SER A 573 12.03 -73.09 -3.35
CA SER A 573 13.41 -72.95 -3.84
C SER A 573 14.18 -71.86 -3.10
N ALA A 574 15.47 -72.11 -2.84
CA ALA A 574 16.40 -71.09 -2.35
C ALA A 574 17.84 -71.30 -2.83
N ILE A 575 18.56 -70.20 -3.03
CA ILE A 575 20.00 -70.15 -3.29
C ILE A 575 20.64 -69.26 -2.23
N GLU A 576 21.71 -69.74 -1.59
CA GLU A 576 22.41 -69.03 -0.52
C GLU A 576 23.92 -69.04 -0.75
N LEU A 577 24.51 -67.84 -0.73
CA LEU A 577 25.95 -67.61 -0.77
C LEU A 577 26.40 -67.07 0.58
N THR A 578 27.40 -67.68 1.19
CA THR A 578 27.92 -67.27 2.50
C THR A 578 29.31 -66.63 2.38
N ALA A 579 29.67 -65.76 3.33
CA ALA A 579 30.99 -65.15 3.40
C ALA A 579 32.15 -66.17 3.55
N ALA A 580 31.84 -67.41 3.98
CA ALA A 580 32.78 -68.52 4.03
C ALA A 580 33.01 -69.20 2.66
N GLY A 581 32.39 -68.69 1.58
CA GLY A 581 32.49 -69.23 0.23
C GLY A 581 31.60 -70.45 -0.05
N LYS A 582 30.70 -70.82 0.88
CA LYS A 582 29.74 -71.91 0.64
C LYS A 582 28.59 -71.43 -0.24
N ILE A 583 28.20 -72.28 -1.19
CA ILE A 583 27.07 -72.11 -2.09
C ILE A 583 26.08 -73.25 -1.80
N ASN A 584 24.89 -72.91 -1.29
CA ASN A 584 23.84 -73.87 -0.96
C ASN A 584 22.64 -73.68 -1.90
N LEU A 585 22.13 -74.78 -2.47
CA LEU A 585 20.94 -74.78 -3.32
C LEU A 585 19.95 -75.83 -2.80
N VAL A 586 18.67 -75.46 -2.68
CA VAL A 586 17.58 -76.38 -2.30
C VAL A 586 16.36 -76.13 -3.19
N GLY A 587 15.67 -77.19 -3.58
CA GLY A 587 14.50 -77.13 -4.45
C GLY A 587 13.88 -78.52 -4.70
N THR A 588 12.74 -78.55 -5.37
CA THR A 588 12.05 -79.80 -5.74
C THR A 588 12.58 -80.44 -7.04
N GLY A 589 13.42 -79.72 -7.76
CA GLY A 589 14.08 -80.14 -8.99
C GLY A 589 15.05 -79.06 -9.46
N PHE A 590 16.07 -79.45 -10.22
CA PHE A 590 16.99 -78.52 -10.87
C PHE A 590 17.35 -79.05 -12.26
N ASN A 591 17.62 -78.14 -13.18
CA ASN A 591 18.09 -78.44 -14.53
C ASN A 591 19.25 -77.49 -14.86
N ILE A 592 20.38 -78.04 -15.30
CA ILE A 592 21.54 -77.28 -15.76
C ILE A 592 21.81 -77.71 -17.20
N PHE A 593 21.68 -76.77 -18.14
CA PHE A 593 21.89 -76.99 -19.56
C PHE A 593 22.97 -76.02 -20.07
N VAL A 594 23.91 -76.53 -20.84
CA VAL A 594 24.98 -75.76 -21.49
C VAL A 594 25.13 -76.24 -22.93
N GLU A 595 25.20 -75.31 -23.89
CA GLU A 595 25.38 -75.64 -25.32
C GLU A 595 26.82 -76.05 -25.66
N GLY A 596 27.81 -75.56 -24.90
CA GLY A 596 29.22 -75.95 -24.97
C GLY A 596 29.63 -76.89 -23.83
N ASP A 597 30.87 -76.76 -23.35
CA ASP A 597 31.41 -77.63 -22.29
C ASP A 597 30.99 -77.17 -20.88
N GLY A 598 30.59 -78.12 -20.04
CA GLY A 598 30.36 -77.92 -18.60
C GLY A 598 31.41 -78.65 -17.75
N LEU A 599 32.04 -77.96 -16.79
CA LEU A 599 33.07 -78.52 -15.92
C LEU A 599 32.67 -78.42 -14.44
N ILE A 600 32.78 -79.53 -13.70
CA ILE A 600 32.65 -79.58 -12.23
C ILE A 600 33.97 -80.09 -11.66
N THR A 601 34.74 -79.20 -11.03
CA THR A 601 36.12 -79.49 -10.60
C THR A 601 36.30 -79.13 -9.13
N THR A 602 36.96 -80.00 -8.37
CA THR A 602 37.38 -79.73 -6.98
C THR A 602 38.91 -79.67 -6.90
N SER A 603 39.48 -78.56 -6.44
CA SER A 603 40.94 -78.36 -6.38
C SER A 603 41.60 -78.99 -5.15
N GLY A 604 40.83 -79.32 -4.11
CA GLY A 604 41.37 -79.81 -2.83
C GLY A 604 40.42 -80.67 -1.99
N GLY A 605 39.36 -81.25 -2.58
CA GLY A 605 38.36 -82.03 -1.85
C GLY A 605 37.57 -83.01 -2.73
N ALA A 606 36.71 -83.83 -2.11
CA ALA A 606 35.89 -84.83 -2.80
C ALA A 606 34.60 -84.21 -3.38
N LEU A 607 34.20 -84.66 -4.59
CA LEU A 607 32.85 -84.46 -5.13
C LEU A 607 31.99 -85.65 -4.72
N THR A 608 30.89 -85.40 -4.00
CA THR A 608 29.92 -86.43 -3.63
C THR A 608 28.62 -86.20 -4.38
N LEU A 609 28.08 -87.26 -4.97
CA LEU A 609 26.81 -87.26 -5.68
C LEU A 609 25.92 -88.33 -5.05
N ASN A 610 24.72 -87.93 -4.61
CA ASN A 610 23.71 -88.81 -3.99
C ASN A 610 24.16 -89.51 -2.70
N THR A 611 24.77 -88.79 -1.77
CA THR A 611 25.12 -89.30 -0.44
C THR A 611 23.87 -89.71 0.34
N GLU A 612 23.82 -90.97 0.81
CA GLU A 612 22.70 -91.51 1.57
C GLU A 612 22.51 -90.74 2.90
N GLY A 613 21.29 -90.30 3.20
CA GLY A 613 20.97 -89.52 4.39
C GLY A 613 21.38 -88.04 4.36
N GLY A 614 21.71 -87.48 3.19
CA GLY A 614 22.05 -86.05 3.05
C GLY A 614 20.94 -85.11 3.53
N ILE A 615 21.30 -84.15 4.39
CA ILE A 615 20.41 -83.10 4.90
C ILE A 615 20.72 -81.80 4.14
N PRO A 616 19.71 -81.04 3.67
CA PRO A 616 19.95 -79.79 2.97
C PRO A 616 20.65 -78.79 3.89
N ALA A 617 21.72 -78.15 3.39
CA ALA A 617 22.50 -77.16 4.13
C ALA A 617 21.75 -75.83 4.33
N THR A 618 20.61 -75.65 3.67
CA THR A 618 19.75 -74.47 3.75
C THR A 618 18.28 -74.86 3.56
N SER A 619 17.33 -74.06 4.04
CA SER A 619 15.88 -74.29 3.87
C SER A 619 15.28 -73.40 2.78
N ALA A 620 14.07 -73.69 2.31
CA ALA A 620 13.28 -72.78 1.47
C ALA A 620 12.07 -72.25 2.28
N PRO A 621 11.51 -71.08 1.95
CA PRO A 621 10.44 -70.50 2.76
C PRO A 621 9.08 -71.23 2.65
N GLY A 622 8.87 -72.05 1.61
CA GLY A 622 7.69 -72.91 1.44
C GLY A 622 6.49 -72.24 0.76
N ASP A 623 5.37 -72.98 0.69
CA ASP A 623 4.18 -72.59 -0.10
C ASP A 623 3.51 -71.30 0.39
N GLY A 624 3.64 -70.98 1.68
CA GLY A 624 3.04 -69.78 2.30
C GLY A 624 3.76 -68.47 2.00
N HIS A 625 4.97 -68.51 1.42
CA HIS A 625 5.83 -67.33 1.31
C HIS A 625 5.19 -66.17 0.53
N ARG A 626 4.48 -66.47 -0.58
CA ARG A 626 3.76 -65.45 -1.36
C ARG A 626 2.68 -64.76 -0.53
N ALA A 627 1.89 -65.53 0.23
CA ALA A 627 0.83 -64.98 1.06
C ALA A 627 1.38 -64.09 2.16
N LEU A 628 2.50 -64.48 2.78
CA LEU A 628 3.20 -63.68 3.79
C LEU A 628 3.71 -62.34 3.23
N ILE A 629 4.29 -62.33 2.03
CA ILE A 629 4.73 -61.09 1.38
C ILE A 629 3.53 -60.19 1.06
N LEU A 630 2.46 -60.76 0.47
CA LEU A 630 1.26 -59.98 0.13
C LEU A 630 0.63 -59.37 1.38
N GLN A 631 0.51 -60.15 2.46
CA GLN A 631 0.02 -59.66 3.74
C GLN A 631 0.89 -58.51 4.27
N ALA A 632 2.22 -58.68 4.28
CA ALA A 632 3.15 -57.63 4.73
C ALA A 632 3.04 -56.34 3.89
N VAL A 633 2.74 -56.45 2.60
CA VAL A 633 2.45 -55.30 1.73
C VAL A 633 1.13 -54.66 2.14
N GLU A 634 0.04 -55.41 2.17
CA GLU A 634 -1.31 -54.90 2.45
C GLU A 634 -1.39 -54.20 3.82
N GLU A 635 -0.69 -54.72 4.83
CA GLU A 635 -0.58 -54.12 6.16
C GLU A 635 0.00 -52.68 6.13
N LYS A 636 0.77 -52.30 5.11
CA LYS A 636 1.29 -50.93 4.95
C LYS A 636 0.29 -49.94 4.33
N PHE A 637 -0.83 -50.43 3.80
CA PHE A 637 -1.85 -49.62 3.10
C PHE A 637 -3.24 -49.70 3.74
N LEU A 638 -3.39 -50.37 4.89
CA LEU A 638 -4.67 -50.39 5.60
C LEU A 638 -5.04 -48.97 6.05
N PRO A 639 -6.32 -48.55 5.89
CA PRO A 639 -6.77 -47.29 6.44
C PRO A 639 -6.64 -47.34 7.97
N GLU A 640 -6.11 -46.27 8.57
CA GLU A 640 -6.19 -46.11 10.02
C GLU A 640 -7.65 -46.22 10.44
N LYS A 641 -7.97 -47.17 11.33
CA LYS A 641 -9.32 -47.25 11.90
C LYS A 641 -9.59 -45.93 12.60
N GLU A 642 -10.59 -45.19 12.14
CA GLU A 642 -11.06 -43.96 12.78
C GLU A 642 -11.42 -44.25 14.25
N GLY A 643 -10.52 -43.87 15.15
CA GLY A 643 -10.65 -44.04 16.59
C GLY A 643 -10.03 -42.84 17.27
N LYS A 644 -10.88 -41.91 17.72
CA LYS A 644 -10.59 -40.72 18.54
C LYS A 644 -9.33 -40.90 19.41
N SER A 645 -8.19 -40.34 19.00
CA SER A 645 -7.03 -40.22 19.87
C SER A 645 -7.05 -38.86 20.58
N GLN A 646 -7.68 -38.81 21.75
CA GLN A 646 -7.16 -37.98 22.83
C GLN A 646 -5.83 -38.60 23.27
N GLY A 647 -4.80 -37.77 23.41
CA GLY A 647 -3.45 -38.20 23.73
C GLY A 647 -3.36 -39.03 25.01
N LYS A 648 -2.59 -40.12 24.92
CA LYS A 648 -1.85 -40.70 26.04
C LYS A 648 -0.68 -41.48 25.46
N GLY A 649 0.52 -41.15 25.94
CA GLY A 649 1.77 -41.80 25.56
C GLY A 649 1.72 -43.30 25.81
N ILE A 650 2.35 -44.06 24.92
CA ILE A 650 2.49 -45.50 25.06
C ILE A 650 3.96 -45.78 25.39
N GLY A 651 4.15 -46.15 26.65
CA GLY A 651 5.36 -46.79 27.13
C GLY A 651 5.45 -48.25 26.68
N GLU A 652 6.69 -48.71 26.72
CA GLU A 652 7.19 -50.08 26.70
C GLU A 652 6.15 -51.20 26.92
N GLN A 653 6.08 -52.12 25.95
CA GLN A 653 5.89 -53.56 26.20
C GLN A 653 6.24 -54.35 24.92
N GLY A 654 7.20 -55.28 25.03
CA GLY A 654 7.49 -56.22 23.95
C GLY A 654 8.91 -56.79 23.86
N VAL A 655 9.55 -57.13 24.98
CA VAL A 655 10.73 -58.03 24.97
C VAL A 655 10.46 -59.19 25.91
N THR A 656 10.36 -60.40 25.37
CA THR A 656 10.44 -61.65 26.13
C THR A 656 11.15 -62.69 25.26
N MET A 657 12.00 -63.51 25.91
CA MET A 657 12.93 -64.54 25.38
C MET A 657 14.29 -63.94 24.96
N MET A 658 15.43 -64.17 25.61
CA MET A 658 15.89 -65.19 26.56
C MET A 658 16.97 -64.59 27.48
N ASN A 659 16.98 -65.01 28.74
CA ASN A 659 18.05 -64.77 29.72
C ASN A 659 18.60 -66.12 30.20
N ALA A 660 19.91 -66.33 30.05
CA ALA A 660 20.82 -67.12 30.92
C ALA A 660 22.15 -67.24 30.16
N ILE A 661 23.30 -66.77 30.66
CA ILE A 661 24.07 -67.37 31.76
C ILE A 661 24.88 -66.28 32.50
N LYS A 662 25.01 -66.49 33.81
CA LYS A 662 25.59 -65.62 34.85
C LYS A 662 27.13 -65.56 34.86
N LYS A 663 27.60 -64.36 35.27
CA LYS A 663 28.72 -64.02 36.21
C LYS A 663 30.15 -64.44 35.85
N THR A 664 31.05 -63.45 35.78
CA THR A 664 32.04 -63.11 36.85
C THR A 664 32.72 -61.75 36.61
N ASN A 665 32.80 -60.96 37.69
CA ASN A 665 33.82 -60.00 38.11
C ASN A 665 34.68 -59.17 37.13
N ASP A 666 34.55 -57.85 37.35
CA ASP A 666 35.59 -56.92 37.82
C ASP A 666 36.55 -56.23 36.83
N ASN A 667 36.62 -54.92 37.05
CA ASN A 667 37.69 -53.96 36.80
C ASN A 667 38.08 -53.48 35.38
N SER A 668 38.31 -52.15 35.36
CA SER A 668 38.97 -51.30 34.35
C SER A 668 38.14 -50.78 33.17
N LYS A 669 37.71 -49.51 33.30
CA LYS A 669 37.38 -48.64 32.16
C LYS A 669 38.64 -48.43 31.31
N LYS A 670 38.80 -49.20 30.24
CA LYS A 670 39.68 -48.86 29.11
C LYS A 670 38.84 -48.23 27.99
N LYS A 671 39.21 -47.00 27.60
CA LYS A 671 38.75 -46.32 26.38
C LYS A 671 39.01 -47.23 25.17
N ALA A 672 37.98 -47.46 24.36
CA ALA A 672 38.06 -48.15 23.06
C ALA A 672 38.18 -47.11 21.91
N PRO A 673 38.70 -47.48 20.73
CA PRO A 673 39.67 -46.68 19.99
C PRO A 673 39.10 -45.79 18.88
N VAL A 674 39.81 -44.70 18.62
CA VAL A 674 39.68 -43.82 17.44
C VAL A 674 40.08 -44.61 16.20
N LYS A 675 39.27 -44.60 15.14
CA LYS A 675 39.59 -45.24 13.85
C LYS A 675 39.60 -44.23 12.71
N ASN A 676 40.71 -44.24 11.97
CA ASN A 676 41.01 -43.66 10.65
C ASN A 676 41.06 -42.13 10.50
N ARG A 677 41.97 -41.45 11.21
CA ARG A 677 42.53 -40.16 10.74
C ARG A 677 43.82 -40.41 9.92
N PRO A 678 44.06 -39.71 8.80
CA PRO A 678 45.34 -39.78 8.09
C PRO A 678 46.53 -39.41 9.01
N ALA A 679 47.67 -40.09 8.86
CA ALA A 679 48.81 -39.93 9.75
C ALA A 679 49.33 -38.48 9.87
N HIS A 680 49.31 -37.72 8.77
CA HIS A 680 49.72 -36.31 8.76
C HIS A 680 48.74 -35.40 9.54
N VAL A 681 47.43 -35.70 9.49
CA VAL A 681 46.40 -34.99 10.26
C VAL A 681 46.53 -35.29 11.74
N GLN A 682 46.73 -36.56 12.11
CA GLN A 682 46.91 -36.95 13.51
C GLN A 682 48.16 -36.31 14.11
N LYS A 683 49.28 -36.33 13.38
CA LYS A 683 50.52 -35.67 13.78
C LYS A 683 50.35 -34.15 13.96
N PHE A 684 49.70 -33.47 13.01
CA PHE A 684 49.41 -32.04 13.14
C PHE A 684 48.61 -31.71 14.40
N ILE A 685 47.61 -32.52 14.75
CA ILE A 685 46.83 -32.32 15.96
C ILE A 685 47.73 -32.51 17.19
N GLU A 686 48.49 -33.61 17.26
CA GLU A 686 49.37 -33.91 18.39
C GLU A 686 50.42 -32.83 18.63
N ASP A 687 51.07 -32.34 17.56
CA ASP A 687 52.13 -31.33 17.64
C ASP A 687 51.60 -29.96 18.12
N ASN A 688 50.32 -29.66 17.88
CA ASN A 688 49.73 -28.32 18.10
C ASN A 688 48.68 -28.26 19.21
N LEU A 689 48.25 -29.41 19.75
CA LEU A 689 47.16 -29.50 20.73
C LEU A 689 47.45 -28.72 22.01
N ILE A 690 48.69 -28.76 22.51
CA ILE A 690 49.08 -28.06 23.75
C ILE A 690 48.91 -26.55 23.59
N ALA A 691 49.36 -25.98 22.48
CA ALA A 691 49.21 -24.56 22.18
C ALA A 691 47.74 -24.18 22.00
N ALA A 692 46.95 -24.99 21.30
CA ALA A 692 45.52 -24.73 21.11
C ALA A 692 44.72 -24.78 22.43
N LYS A 693 45.05 -25.72 23.34
CA LYS A 693 44.48 -25.76 24.70
C LYS A 693 44.85 -24.53 25.53
N LYS A 694 46.10 -24.06 25.42
CA LYS A 694 46.52 -22.81 26.07
C LYS A 694 45.71 -21.62 25.56
N VAL A 695 45.44 -21.54 24.27
CA VAL A 695 44.59 -20.48 23.68
C VAL A 695 43.15 -20.53 24.19
N GLN A 696 42.58 -21.73 24.33
CA GLN A 696 41.25 -21.88 24.93
C GLN A 696 41.23 -21.39 26.37
N SER A 697 42.23 -21.76 27.17
CA SER A 697 42.38 -21.31 28.57
C SER A 697 42.53 -19.79 28.68
N ASP A 698 43.43 -19.20 27.90
CA ASP A 698 43.84 -17.80 28.07
C ASP A 698 42.87 -16.82 27.40
N TRP A 699 42.29 -17.22 26.26
CA TRP A 699 41.51 -16.33 25.40
C TRP A 699 40.07 -16.82 25.18
N GLY A 700 39.74 -18.06 25.51
CA GLY A 700 38.38 -18.58 25.38
C GLY A 700 37.94 -18.91 23.95
N VAL A 701 38.90 -19.10 23.04
CA VAL A 701 38.65 -19.62 21.68
C VAL A 701 38.67 -21.15 21.72
N PRO A 702 37.67 -21.87 21.19
CA PRO A 702 37.67 -23.33 21.24
C PRO A 702 38.92 -23.95 20.59
N VAL A 703 39.42 -25.05 21.17
CA VAL A 703 40.57 -25.82 20.67
C VAL A 703 40.31 -26.29 19.24
N SER A 704 39.10 -26.76 18.98
CA SER A 704 38.67 -27.22 17.66
C SER A 704 38.68 -26.12 16.61
N VAL A 705 38.31 -24.89 16.97
CA VAL A 705 38.34 -23.73 16.08
C VAL A 705 39.78 -23.33 15.75
N THR A 706 40.65 -23.27 16.77
CA THR A 706 42.07 -22.94 16.59
C THR A 706 42.77 -23.95 15.67
N LEU A 707 42.57 -25.25 15.90
CA LEU A 707 43.17 -26.31 15.06
C LEU A 707 42.58 -26.34 13.65
N ALA A 708 41.27 -26.12 13.50
CA ALA A 708 40.61 -26.13 12.20
C ALA A 708 41.04 -24.95 11.30
N GLN A 709 41.14 -23.75 11.86
CA GLN A 709 41.61 -22.57 11.12
C GLN A 709 43.04 -22.78 10.64
N ALA A 710 43.94 -23.21 11.54
CA ALA A 710 45.32 -23.47 11.15
C ALA A 710 45.45 -24.62 10.14
N ALA A 711 44.64 -25.67 10.27
CA ALA A 711 44.61 -26.78 9.32
C ALA A 711 44.16 -26.34 7.93
N GLN A 712 43.14 -25.47 7.85
CA GLN A 712 42.64 -24.91 6.60
C GLN A 712 43.69 -24.02 5.92
N GLU A 713 44.32 -23.12 6.68
CA GLU A 713 45.29 -22.17 6.13
C GLU A 713 46.60 -22.83 5.68
N THR A 714 47.03 -23.90 6.37
CA THR A 714 48.34 -24.53 6.13
C THR A 714 48.25 -25.88 5.44
N GLY A 715 47.06 -26.40 5.18
CA GLY A 715 46.85 -27.77 4.70
C GLY A 715 47.40 -28.80 5.69
N TRP A 716 46.98 -28.72 6.96
CA TRP A 716 47.48 -29.57 8.05
C TRP A 716 49.01 -29.48 8.25
N GLY A 717 49.57 -28.28 8.11
CA GLY A 717 51.01 -28.02 8.27
C GLY A 717 51.88 -28.40 7.06
N ALA A 718 51.30 -28.95 5.99
CA ALA A 718 52.07 -29.33 4.79
C ALA A 718 52.55 -28.11 3.98
N HIS A 719 51.87 -26.98 4.10
CA HIS A 719 52.11 -25.76 3.31
C HIS A 719 52.09 -24.50 4.17
N VAL A 720 52.90 -24.47 5.22
CA VAL A 720 53.11 -23.26 6.03
C VAL A 720 53.96 -22.27 5.23
N LYS A 721 53.31 -21.34 4.52
CA LYS A 721 54.01 -20.31 3.76
C LYS A 721 54.48 -19.21 4.70
N ASN A 722 55.81 -19.02 4.80
CA ASN A 722 56.45 -17.96 5.58
C ASN A 722 55.90 -17.85 7.02
N ASN A 723 55.60 -18.98 7.66
CA ASN A 723 55.07 -19.08 9.02
C ASN A 723 53.78 -18.29 9.32
N ALA A 724 52.92 -18.08 8.33
CA ALA A 724 51.58 -17.52 8.54
C ALA A 724 50.55 -18.65 8.76
N TRP A 725 50.09 -18.83 10.00
CA TRP A 725 49.24 -19.98 10.38
C TRP A 725 47.74 -19.70 10.37
N PHE A 726 47.31 -18.43 10.42
CA PHE A 726 45.90 -18.05 10.64
C PHE A 726 45.38 -17.00 9.64
N GLY A 727 46.14 -16.65 8.60
CA GLY A 727 45.68 -15.70 7.57
C GLY A 727 45.38 -14.28 8.08
N ILE A 728 45.93 -13.87 9.23
CA ILE A 728 45.71 -12.53 9.81
C ILE A 728 46.56 -11.50 9.05
N LYS A 729 45.92 -10.45 8.52
CA LYS A 729 46.62 -9.37 7.80
C LYS A 729 47.41 -8.44 8.75
N GLY A 730 48.53 -7.91 8.27
CA GLY A 730 49.37 -6.95 8.98
C GLY A 730 50.59 -7.54 9.68
N LYS A 731 51.18 -6.78 10.62
CA LYS A 731 52.39 -7.16 11.36
C LYS A 731 52.06 -8.00 12.59
N SER A 732 52.85 -9.03 12.86
CA SER A 732 52.79 -9.75 14.14
C SER A 732 53.20 -8.82 15.30
N PRO A 733 52.88 -9.14 16.56
CA PRO A 733 53.40 -8.41 17.74
C PRO A 733 54.93 -8.27 17.76
N ALA A 734 55.68 -9.22 17.20
CA ALA A 734 57.14 -9.15 17.04
C ALA A 734 57.59 -8.29 15.84
N GLY A 735 56.65 -7.75 15.06
CA GLY A 735 56.90 -6.90 13.88
C GLY A 735 57.07 -7.66 12.56
N ASN A 736 56.97 -8.98 12.56
CA ASN A 736 57.21 -9.83 11.39
C ASN A 736 56.00 -9.86 10.43
N THR A 737 56.28 -9.85 9.13
CA THR A 737 55.28 -9.94 8.04
C THR A 737 55.75 -10.88 6.94
N ALA A 738 54.80 -11.47 6.23
CA ALA A 738 55.04 -12.24 5.03
C ALA A 738 54.06 -11.85 3.93
N ASP A 739 54.59 -11.52 2.75
CA ASP A 739 53.78 -11.15 1.59
C ASP A 739 53.53 -12.38 0.72
N PHE A 740 52.27 -12.67 0.42
CA PHE A 740 51.93 -13.71 -0.56
C PHE A 740 50.61 -13.41 -1.28
N LYS A 741 50.44 -14.04 -2.46
CA LYS A 741 49.21 -13.92 -3.24
C LYS A 741 48.06 -14.65 -2.53
N THR A 742 47.00 -13.91 -2.22
CA THR A 742 45.73 -14.42 -1.73
C THR A 742 44.63 -14.29 -2.80
N SER A 743 43.56 -15.05 -2.66
CA SER A 743 42.35 -14.93 -3.48
C SER A 743 41.29 -14.17 -2.68
N GLU A 744 40.86 -13.01 -3.17
CA GLU A 744 39.76 -12.24 -2.58
C GLU A 744 38.53 -12.33 -3.47
N VAL A 745 37.34 -12.31 -2.87
CA VAL A 745 36.08 -12.21 -3.61
C VAL A 745 35.60 -10.75 -3.52
N ILE A 746 35.73 -10.02 -4.63
CA ILE A 746 35.21 -8.65 -4.76
C ILE A 746 34.12 -8.69 -5.83
N ASP A 747 32.93 -8.17 -5.51
CA ASP A 747 31.75 -8.16 -6.40
C ASP A 747 31.40 -9.55 -6.99
N GLY A 748 31.56 -10.61 -6.18
CA GLY A 748 31.27 -11.98 -6.56
C GLY A 748 32.28 -12.63 -7.53
N LYS A 749 33.41 -11.97 -7.81
CA LYS A 749 34.50 -12.52 -8.63
C LYS A 749 35.76 -12.76 -7.79
N ARG A 750 36.37 -13.93 -7.96
CA ARG A 750 37.64 -14.30 -7.31
C ARG A 750 38.80 -13.61 -8.04
N ILE A 751 39.47 -12.67 -7.38
CA ILE A 751 40.66 -11.97 -7.87
C ILE A 751 41.88 -12.36 -7.03
N SER A 752 43.08 -12.35 -7.62
CA SER A 752 44.32 -12.62 -6.87
C SER A 752 45.06 -11.32 -6.58
N ILE A 753 45.30 -11.03 -5.31
CA ILE A 753 46.06 -9.86 -4.85
C ILE A 753 47.22 -10.29 -3.95
N THR A 754 48.32 -9.54 -3.93
CA THR A 754 49.39 -9.73 -2.95
C THR A 754 49.03 -8.95 -1.68
N ASP A 755 49.03 -9.61 -0.53
CA ASP A 755 48.71 -8.99 0.75
C ASP A 755 49.75 -9.40 1.80
N SER A 756 49.89 -8.59 2.85
CA SER A 756 50.86 -8.78 3.93
C SER A 756 50.19 -9.45 5.12
N PHE A 757 50.67 -10.63 5.51
CA PHE A 757 50.13 -11.41 6.62
C PHE A 757 51.12 -11.49 7.78
N ARG A 758 50.59 -11.69 9.00
CA ARG A 758 51.40 -11.88 10.20
C ARG A 758 52.20 -13.18 10.08
N SER A 759 53.48 -13.10 10.38
CA SER A 759 54.41 -14.23 10.39
C SER A 759 55.00 -14.44 11.79
N TYR A 760 55.30 -15.68 12.15
CA TYR A 760 55.65 -16.09 13.51
C TYR A 760 56.85 -17.05 13.52
N GLU A 761 57.54 -17.19 14.64
CA GLU A 761 58.64 -18.16 14.73
C GLU A 761 58.15 -19.58 15.05
N SER A 762 56.96 -19.70 15.65
CA SER A 762 56.35 -20.98 16.01
C SER A 762 54.82 -20.96 15.92
N PHE A 763 54.20 -22.14 15.86
CA PHE A 763 52.75 -22.27 15.95
C PHE A 763 52.21 -21.72 17.28
N ALA A 764 52.92 -21.95 18.39
CA ALA A 764 52.48 -21.50 19.71
C ALA A 764 52.35 -19.97 19.79
N GLU A 765 53.31 -19.25 19.23
CA GLU A 765 53.26 -17.78 19.12
C GLU A 765 52.10 -17.32 18.22
N ALA A 766 51.91 -17.99 17.08
CA ALA A 766 50.84 -17.69 16.15
C ALA A 766 49.45 -17.91 16.79
N ALA A 767 49.29 -19.00 17.54
CA ALA A 767 48.03 -19.37 18.17
C ALA A 767 47.67 -18.41 19.33
N ASP A 768 48.66 -17.99 20.13
CA ASP A 768 48.45 -17.00 21.19
C ASP A 768 48.04 -15.63 20.63
N ASP A 769 48.73 -15.14 19.59
CA ASP A 769 48.36 -13.89 18.93
C ASP A 769 46.99 -13.99 18.23
N HIS A 770 46.64 -15.14 17.67
CA HIS A 770 45.31 -15.41 17.11
C HIS A 770 44.19 -15.29 18.16
N GLY A 771 44.37 -15.95 19.32
CA GLY A 771 43.42 -15.86 20.43
C GLY A 771 43.25 -14.43 20.91
N ARG A 772 44.37 -13.75 21.15
CA ARG A 772 44.40 -12.33 21.55
C ARG A 772 43.76 -11.41 20.51
N PHE A 773 44.01 -11.63 19.22
CA PHE A 773 43.43 -10.85 18.13
C PHE A 773 41.90 -10.97 18.11
N LEU A 774 41.36 -12.18 18.27
CA LEU A 774 39.91 -12.39 18.31
C LEU A 774 39.28 -11.73 19.54
N VAL A 775 39.86 -11.90 20.73
CA VAL A 775 39.32 -11.32 21.98
C VAL A 775 39.37 -9.79 21.99
N ASN A 776 40.47 -9.19 21.54
CA ASN A 776 40.68 -7.75 21.65
C ASN A 776 40.06 -6.95 20.49
N ASN A 777 39.61 -7.61 19.43
CA ASN A 777 38.96 -6.93 18.32
C ASN A 777 37.43 -6.93 18.53
N PRO A 778 36.80 -5.75 18.74
CA PRO A 778 35.35 -5.67 19.01
C PRO A 778 34.47 -6.34 17.95
N ARG A 779 34.99 -6.46 16.71
CA ARG A 779 34.34 -7.13 15.59
C ARG A 779 33.93 -8.57 15.89
N TYR A 780 34.67 -9.30 16.73
CA TYR A 780 34.43 -10.71 17.04
C TYR A 780 33.79 -10.95 18.41
N LYS A 781 33.40 -9.89 19.13
CA LYS A 781 32.87 -9.99 20.51
C LYS A 781 31.70 -10.98 20.63
N ASN A 782 30.82 -11.03 19.63
CA ASN A 782 29.64 -11.89 19.64
C ASN A 782 30.00 -13.39 19.62
N ALA A 783 31.09 -13.78 18.94
CA ALA A 783 31.53 -15.17 18.87
C ALA A 783 31.82 -15.76 20.26
N PHE A 784 32.32 -14.93 21.19
CA PHE A 784 32.61 -15.35 22.56
C PHE A 784 31.37 -15.58 23.45
N SER A 785 30.15 -15.42 22.92
CA SER A 785 28.93 -15.93 23.57
C SER A 785 28.74 -17.43 23.32
N PHE A 786 29.51 -18.01 22.40
CA PHE A 786 29.38 -19.39 21.92
C PHE A 786 30.66 -20.21 22.19
N LYS A 787 31.37 -19.95 23.28
CA LYS A 787 32.64 -20.65 23.60
C LYS A 787 32.47 -22.17 23.76
N ASP A 788 31.26 -22.59 24.17
CA ASP A 788 30.90 -24.00 24.35
C ASP A 788 30.23 -24.62 23.11
N ASP A 789 30.03 -23.83 22.05
CA ASP A 789 29.51 -24.27 20.75
C ASP A 789 30.45 -23.85 19.62
N PRO A 790 31.46 -24.67 19.28
CA PRO A 790 32.42 -24.37 18.23
C PRO A 790 31.81 -24.10 16.86
N ALA A 791 30.64 -24.69 16.54
CA ALA A 791 29.99 -24.48 15.26
C ALA A 791 29.37 -23.06 15.20
N ALA A 792 28.68 -22.65 16.26
CA ALA A 792 28.16 -21.29 16.38
C ALA A 792 29.29 -20.24 16.51
N PHE A 793 30.39 -20.57 17.18
CA PHE A 793 31.58 -19.71 17.25
C PHE A 793 32.15 -19.45 15.84
N VAL A 794 32.27 -20.48 15.01
CA VAL A 794 32.73 -20.38 13.61
C VAL A 794 31.78 -19.51 12.76
N ASP A 795 30.47 -19.66 12.94
CA ASP A 795 29.49 -18.87 12.20
C ASP A 795 29.59 -17.38 12.54
N GLU A 796 29.78 -17.04 13.82
CA GLU A 796 29.92 -15.64 14.23
C GLU A 796 31.25 -15.00 13.80
N ILE A 797 32.39 -15.72 13.81
CA ILE A 797 33.65 -15.16 13.27
C ILE A 797 33.59 -14.98 11.74
N ALA A 798 32.92 -15.87 11.02
CA ALA A 798 32.77 -15.77 9.57
C ALA A 798 31.80 -14.65 9.19
N LYS A 799 30.66 -14.53 9.88
CA LYS A 799 29.71 -13.43 9.74
C LYS A 799 30.34 -12.08 10.09
N ALA A 800 31.19 -12.07 11.10
CA ALA A 800 32.00 -10.90 11.42
C ALA A 800 32.97 -10.55 10.29
N GLY A 801 33.32 -11.49 9.40
CA GLY A 801 34.10 -11.30 8.18
C GLY A 801 35.60 -11.54 8.36
N TYR A 802 35.95 -12.60 9.09
CA TYR A 802 37.33 -13.08 9.25
C TYR A 802 37.97 -13.47 7.89
N ALA A 803 37.19 -14.04 6.98
CA ALA A 803 37.60 -14.34 5.61
C ALA A 803 36.51 -13.92 4.62
N THR A 804 36.90 -13.59 3.40
CA THR A 804 36.00 -13.17 2.31
C THR A 804 35.44 -14.34 1.50
N ASP A 805 35.92 -15.57 1.73
CA ASP A 805 35.38 -16.77 1.11
C ASP A 805 33.99 -17.10 1.68
N PRO A 806 32.91 -17.09 0.85
CA PRO A 806 31.56 -17.41 1.30
C PRO A 806 31.41 -18.83 1.85
N ASN A 807 32.36 -19.74 1.58
CA ASN A 807 32.38 -21.10 2.10
C ASN A 807 33.28 -21.29 3.33
N TYR A 808 33.87 -20.23 3.88
CA TYR A 808 34.83 -20.30 4.98
C TYR A 808 34.26 -21.03 6.22
N ALA A 809 33.12 -20.57 6.75
CA ALA A 809 32.47 -21.22 7.90
C ALA A 809 32.11 -22.68 7.64
N LYS A 810 31.59 -22.98 6.45
CA LYS A 810 31.23 -24.35 6.05
C LYS A 810 32.45 -25.27 6.03
N SER A 811 33.57 -24.77 5.51
CA SER A 811 34.82 -25.53 5.41
C SER A 811 35.42 -25.83 6.79
N LEU A 812 35.45 -24.85 7.69
CA LEU A 812 35.91 -25.06 9.07
C LEU A 812 35.02 -26.04 9.84
N LYS A 813 33.68 -25.89 9.77
CA LYS A 813 32.75 -26.82 10.41
C LYS A 813 32.90 -28.25 9.88
N ASN A 814 33.19 -28.40 8.58
CA ASN A 814 33.50 -29.71 7.99
C ASN A 814 34.81 -30.29 8.54
N ILE A 815 35.87 -29.48 8.69
CA ILE A 815 37.13 -29.92 9.30
C ILE A 815 36.91 -30.38 10.76
N ILE A 816 36.21 -29.57 11.57
CA ILE A 816 35.92 -29.86 12.97
C ILE A 816 35.13 -31.17 13.12
N SER A 817 34.08 -31.35 12.31
CA SER A 817 33.23 -32.53 12.32
C SER A 817 33.96 -33.78 11.79
N ALA A 818 34.57 -33.69 10.60
CA ALA A 818 35.20 -34.83 9.93
C ALA A 818 36.41 -35.36 10.70
N GLN A 819 37.13 -34.47 11.40
CA GLN A 819 38.27 -34.88 12.23
C GLN A 819 37.91 -34.96 13.71
N HIS A 820 36.64 -34.88 14.11
CA HIS A 820 36.21 -34.95 15.52
C HIS A 820 37.04 -34.04 16.45
N LEU A 821 37.34 -32.82 16.02
CA LEU A 821 38.18 -31.90 16.80
C LEU A 821 37.48 -31.39 18.06
N SER A 822 36.14 -31.38 18.06
CA SER A 822 35.32 -31.00 19.22
C SER A 822 35.55 -31.87 20.46
N ASN A 823 36.12 -33.06 20.29
CA ASN A 823 36.52 -33.92 21.41
C ASN A 823 37.63 -33.29 22.26
N PHE A 824 38.39 -32.33 21.72
CA PHE A 824 39.47 -31.66 22.42
C PHE A 824 39.04 -30.37 23.13
N ASP A 825 37.80 -29.92 22.95
CA ASP A 825 37.27 -28.70 23.60
C ASP A 825 36.84 -28.92 25.05
N ARG A 826 36.69 -30.18 25.47
CA ARG A 826 36.08 -30.59 26.75
C ARG A 826 37.09 -31.07 27.81
N ASP A 827 38.39 -31.06 27.49
CA ASP A 827 39.46 -31.63 28.33
C ASP A 827 40.42 -30.58 28.89
#